data_AF-A0A6P1CAF7-F1
#
_entry.id   AF-A0A6P1CAF7-F1
#
_cell.length_a   1.000
_cell.length_b   1.000
_cell.length_c   1.000
_cell.angle_alpha   90.00
_cell.angle_beta   90.00
_cell.angle_gamma   90.00
#
_symmetry.space_group_name_H-M   'P 1'
#
loop_
_entity.id
_entity.type
_entity.pdbx_description
1 polymer ?
#
loop_
_entity_poly.entity_id
_entity_poly.type
_entity_poly.pdbx_seq_one_letter_code
_entity_poly.pdbx_strand_id
1 'polypeptide(L)'
;MTFSPNAETVYADGPYTDPYDPSKPEIRALLTQYENAIEAYSSGAGSIAKDTRGNLYADVAHDSDVTAWVYADANTANNGVYRKIGASGSGSWSLILPLPYSFIIATDYGAGTANAIKASTTVPVSESALIWFQIFRTNDSSPVTISFNGDAPLTIKTNAGNDPAAGGLAQGMILFGVKSGATFRLLNDQVSTAIVAAAEAAQAAAEAARDAALSAVPNVFALTRTALKALNTATITSAFLKESGREGQFVWRSGDYSAKISADSAEGLFIKANAIASTVGAWVRVYDGDIQATWFGAKADDATDNASILNVAIASCMALGLRVLKLPPGVLRFGSTINFSSSYFAIRGAGIGATTLRRTFADGTAIYCAVAAPNPIQSIALSDFSMDTTVRVTNGSMIYVESGVGVWLDNLNIAGGFWQIGLGGCFDVHLTNISGVFGETNDTGEVGLVVTTRNASYGGNYGGNIFVDGCSFRTAFGNGGGGAGGRYGIEVVAVDGLFVSNSYFGYFKVSAAYIFNTLATVYVAGIKFSNCWFDCYEGNGVTLDGGVSSNFSDIEFVGCSFLGGANAQYNFRSAGNPSSVRLQGCHFAAVNGDNIRIDTTGLGFCVTGNTLFAADMDNTSGGDGIVINSGSDFTICDNVINGNNTSDNGIRLLTGTRAVVSNNRIRNCINGISIAAAFNYYSVIGNITVDNSGTGIADLGGPNKAVANNV
;
A
#
# COMPACT_ATOMS: atom_id res chain seq x y z
N MET A 1 71.55 -67.46 55.19
CA MET A 1 71.87 -68.37 56.32
C MET A 1 73.08 -69.19 55.93
N THR A 2 74.04 -69.38 56.84
CA THR A 2 75.29 -70.14 56.63
C THR A 2 75.08 -71.58 57.12
N PHE A 3 75.43 -72.57 56.30
CA PHE A 3 75.16 -74.01 56.53
C PHE A 3 76.39 -74.72 57.14
N SER A 4 76.20 -75.80 57.91
CA SER A 4 77.28 -76.71 58.35
C SER A 4 76.76 -78.17 58.37
N PRO A 5 77.44 -79.14 57.74
CA PRO A 5 78.64 -78.98 56.91
C PRO A 5 78.37 -78.01 55.75
N ASN A 6 79.41 -77.32 55.28
CA ASN A 6 79.30 -76.35 54.18
C ASN A 6 79.95 -76.91 52.91
N ALA A 7 79.70 -76.27 51.77
CA ALA A 7 80.26 -76.73 50.50
C ALA A 7 81.81 -76.79 50.54
N GLU A 8 82.46 -75.85 51.21
CA GLU A 8 83.93 -75.83 51.28
C GLU A 8 84.51 -77.06 51.98
N THR A 9 83.86 -77.56 53.05
CA THR A 9 84.27 -78.79 53.74
C THR A 9 83.91 -80.05 52.99
N VAL A 10 82.79 -80.05 52.26
CA VAL A 10 82.32 -81.24 51.52
C VAL A 10 83.16 -81.53 50.26
N TYR A 11 83.87 -80.54 49.70
CA TYR A 11 84.51 -80.63 48.37
C TYR A 11 86.05 -80.45 48.34
N ALA A 12 86.74 -80.49 49.49
CA ALA A 12 88.17 -80.14 49.56
C ALA A 12 89.14 -81.17 48.93
N ASP A 13 88.92 -82.49 49.11
CA ASP A 13 89.52 -83.62 48.36
C ASP A 13 88.73 -84.90 48.75
N GLY A 14 88.50 -85.83 47.83
CA GLY A 14 87.69 -87.03 48.03
C GLY A 14 88.31 -88.08 48.97
N PRO A 15 87.60 -89.17 49.32
CA PRO A 15 88.19 -90.27 50.08
C PRO A 15 89.41 -90.83 49.34
N TYR A 16 90.39 -91.33 50.09
CA TYR A 16 91.70 -91.76 49.56
C TYR A 16 91.65 -92.70 48.34
N THR A 17 90.57 -93.48 48.18
CA THR A 17 90.39 -94.41 47.05
C THR A 17 89.91 -93.74 45.76
N ASP A 18 89.27 -92.57 45.84
CA ASP A 18 88.85 -91.75 44.70
C ASP A 18 89.00 -90.27 45.10
N PRO A 19 90.24 -89.74 45.08
CA PRO A 19 90.55 -88.42 45.61
C PRO A 19 89.87 -87.27 44.86
N TYR A 20 89.24 -87.54 43.72
CA TYR A 20 88.50 -86.55 42.94
C TYR A 20 86.97 -86.53 43.21
N ASP A 21 86.45 -87.42 44.08
CA ASP A 21 85.02 -87.52 44.35
C ASP A 21 84.62 -87.21 45.81
N PRO A 22 83.72 -86.24 46.08
CA PRO A 22 83.28 -85.87 47.43
C PRO A 22 82.27 -86.85 48.10
N SER A 23 82.18 -86.79 49.44
CA SER A 23 81.44 -87.72 50.30
C SER A 23 79.90 -87.61 50.19
N LYS A 24 79.25 -88.69 49.75
CA LYS A 24 77.79 -88.72 49.47
C LYS A 24 76.85 -88.44 50.68
N PRO A 25 77.13 -88.83 51.93
CA PRO A 25 76.27 -88.54 53.08
C PRO A 25 76.25 -87.05 53.48
N GLU A 26 77.40 -86.38 53.41
CA GLU A 26 77.52 -84.97 53.78
C GLU A 26 76.86 -84.06 52.75
N ILE A 27 76.92 -84.45 51.47
CA ILE A 27 76.15 -83.83 50.40
C ILE A 27 74.64 -83.86 50.70
N ARG A 28 74.09 -84.99 51.18
CA ARG A 28 72.65 -85.09 51.51
C ARG A 28 72.24 -84.19 52.68
N ALA A 29 73.07 -84.09 53.72
CA ALA A 29 72.79 -83.25 54.89
C ALA A 29 72.81 -81.74 54.58
N LEU A 30 73.69 -81.31 53.67
CA LEU A 30 73.69 -79.93 53.15
C LEU A 30 72.42 -79.65 52.35
N LEU A 31 71.97 -80.60 51.53
CA LEU A 31 70.81 -80.43 50.66
C LEU A 31 69.48 -80.30 51.44
N THR A 32 69.23 -81.10 52.47
CA THR A 32 68.00 -80.97 53.30
C THR A 32 67.87 -79.61 54.00
N GLN A 33 68.99 -78.97 54.36
CA GLN A 33 68.95 -77.63 54.96
C GLN A 33 68.53 -76.55 53.96
N TYR A 34 68.87 -76.72 52.68
CA TYR A 34 68.35 -75.86 51.62
C TYR A 34 66.85 -76.06 51.41
N GLU A 35 66.36 -77.30 51.48
CA GLU A 35 64.93 -77.60 51.30
C GLU A 35 64.04 -76.90 52.34
N ASN A 36 64.41 -76.90 53.62
CA ASN A 36 63.61 -76.25 54.69
C ASN A 36 63.55 -74.72 54.57
N ALA A 37 64.63 -74.07 54.10
CA ALA A 37 64.65 -72.61 53.92
C ALA A 37 63.81 -72.17 52.71
N ILE A 38 63.79 -73.03 51.68
CA ILE A 38 62.90 -72.91 50.52
C ILE A 38 61.43 -73.09 50.97
N GLU A 39 61.16 -73.93 51.97
CA GLU A 39 59.82 -74.16 52.55
C GLU A 39 59.25 -72.93 53.31
N ALA A 40 60.10 -72.13 53.97
CA ALA A 40 59.66 -70.93 54.71
C ALA A 40 59.35 -69.71 53.83
N TYR A 41 59.98 -69.59 52.65
CA TYR A 41 59.65 -68.57 51.66
C TYR A 41 58.38 -68.92 50.86
N SER A 42 57.91 -70.17 50.93
CA SER A 42 56.86 -70.70 50.06
C SER A 42 55.45 -70.72 50.67
N SER A 43 55.21 -70.23 51.91
CA SER A 43 53.84 -70.20 52.50
C SER A 43 53.12 -68.83 52.50
N GLY A 44 53.65 -67.82 51.79
CA GLY A 44 52.88 -66.86 50.97
C GLY A 44 51.60 -66.15 51.49
N ALA A 45 51.38 -65.94 52.78
CA ALA A 45 50.19 -65.22 53.26
C ALA A 45 50.31 -63.70 53.06
N GLY A 46 49.93 -63.17 51.89
CA GLY A 46 49.62 -61.74 51.75
C GLY A 46 49.50 -61.11 50.37
N SER A 47 50.10 -61.64 49.30
CA SER A 47 49.92 -61.10 47.93
C SER A 47 50.57 -61.98 46.87
N ILE A 48 49.81 -62.91 46.30
CA ILE A 48 50.27 -63.69 45.15
C ILE A 48 50.18 -62.79 43.91
N ALA A 49 51.29 -62.18 43.53
CA ALA A 49 51.44 -61.52 42.24
C ALA A 49 52.26 -62.43 41.32
N LYS A 50 51.74 -62.70 40.13
CA LYS A 50 52.42 -63.46 39.08
C LYS A 50 52.60 -62.55 37.86
N ASP A 51 53.74 -62.67 37.23
CA ASP A 51 54.02 -62.02 35.96
C ASP A 51 53.09 -62.54 34.86
N THR A 52 52.86 -63.85 34.75
CA THR A 52 52.00 -64.45 33.69
C THR A 52 50.87 -65.31 34.25
N ARG A 53 49.78 -65.47 33.48
CA ARG A 53 48.64 -66.34 33.84
C ARG A 53 49.04 -67.80 33.83
N GLY A 54 49.95 -68.20 32.94
CA GLY A 54 50.54 -69.54 32.96
C GLY A 54 51.18 -69.85 34.32
N ASN A 55 51.94 -68.90 34.87
CA ASN A 55 52.60 -69.03 36.16
C ASN A 55 51.62 -69.02 37.34
N LEU A 56 50.48 -68.35 37.21
CA LEU A 56 49.41 -68.46 38.18
C LEU A 56 48.70 -69.82 38.12
N TYR A 57 48.43 -70.32 36.91
CA TYR A 57 47.66 -71.56 36.73
C TYR A 57 48.42 -72.82 37.16
N ALA A 58 49.75 -72.75 37.15
CA ALA A 58 50.60 -73.81 37.71
C ALA A 58 50.65 -73.78 39.26
N ASP A 59 50.29 -72.66 39.89
CA ASP A 59 50.37 -72.43 41.33
C ASP A 59 49.00 -72.64 41.99
N VAL A 60 48.57 -73.90 42.13
CA VAL A 60 47.26 -74.28 42.68
C VAL A 60 47.30 -74.68 44.16
N ALA A 61 48.45 -74.60 44.81
CA ALA A 61 48.66 -74.94 46.23
C ALA A 61 48.18 -73.83 47.18
N HIS A 62 46.99 -73.28 46.91
CA HIS A 62 46.35 -72.22 47.69
C HIS A 62 44.90 -72.61 47.99
N ASP A 63 44.40 -72.16 49.14
CA ASP A 63 43.02 -72.40 49.55
C ASP A 63 42.01 -71.74 48.59
N SER A 64 40.76 -72.22 48.62
CA SER A 64 39.66 -71.61 47.86
C SER A 64 39.49 -70.13 48.22
N ASP A 65 39.06 -69.33 47.25
CA ASP A 65 38.77 -67.90 47.37
C ASP A 65 39.98 -66.98 47.60
N VAL A 66 41.21 -67.51 47.65
CA VAL A 66 42.44 -66.70 47.56
C VAL A 66 42.47 -65.93 46.25
N THR A 67 42.85 -64.65 46.31
CA THR A 67 43.00 -63.80 45.12
C THR A 67 44.46 -63.58 44.75
N ALA A 68 44.75 -63.60 43.46
CA ALA A 68 46.07 -63.36 42.89
C ALA A 68 46.02 -62.34 41.75
N TRP A 69 47.13 -61.64 41.52
CA TRP A 69 47.25 -60.63 40.47
C TRP A 69 48.15 -61.16 39.36
N VAL A 70 47.71 -61.08 38.11
CA VAL A 70 48.56 -61.29 36.94
C VAL A 70 48.83 -59.92 36.32
N TYR A 71 50.10 -59.50 36.23
CA TYR A 71 50.43 -58.11 35.93
C TYR A 71 51.36 -57.87 34.73
N ALA A 72 51.93 -58.90 34.11
CA ALA A 72 52.90 -58.76 33.03
C ALA A 72 52.84 -59.87 31.95
N ASP A 73 51.68 -60.49 31.73
CA ASP A 73 51.46 -61.52 30.70
C ASP A 73 51.54 -60.87 29.31
N ALA A 74 52.27 -61.52 28.40
CA ALA A 74 52.44 -61.05 27.03
C ALA A 74 51.12 -61.01 26.24
N ASN A 75 50.16 -61.88 26.58
CA ASN A 75 48.80 -61.72 26.13
C ASN A 75 48.04 -60.88 27.16
N THR A 76 47.85 -59.60 26.85
CA THR A 76 47.27 -58.60 27.76
C THR A 76 45.87 -58.94 28.26
N ALA A 77 45.10 -59.76 27.53
CA ALA A 77 43.80 -60.26 27.98
C ALA A 77 43.88 -61.14 29.24
N ASN A 78 45.09 -61.58 29.59
CA ASN A 78 45.36 -62.40 30.76
C ASN A 78 45.77 -61.58 31.99
N ASN A 79 46.04 -60.28 31.87
CA ASN A 79 46.42 -59.42 33.00
C ASN A 79 45.18 -58.96 33.77
N GLY A 80 45.13 -59.26 35.07
CA GLY A 80 43.97 -58.99 35.90
C GLY A 80 44.03 -59.70 37.26
N VAL A 81 42.97 -59.58 38.03
CA VAL A 81 42.79 -60.25 39.32
C VAL A 81 42.07 -61.57 39.10
N TYR A 82 42.63 -62.63 39.67
CA TYR A 82 42.14 -64.00 39.57
C TYR A 82 41.76 -64.53 40.95
N ARG A 83 40.76 -65.42 40.99
CA ARG A 83 40.32 -66.12 42.20
C ARG A 83 40.58 -67.61 42.10
N LYS A 84 41.10 -68.21 43.17
CA LYS A 84 41.28 -69.65 43.30
C LYS A 84 39.95 -70.35 43.52
N ILE A 85 39.69 -71.39 42.75
CA ILE A 85 38.51 -72.25 42.86
C ILE A 85 38.99 -73.67 43.20
N GLY A 86 38.41 -74.28 44.23
CA GLY A 86 38.76 -75.63 44.71
C GLY A 86 39.91 -75.66 45.73
N ALA A 87 40.02 -76.77 46.46
CA ALA A 87 40.95 -76.96 47.58
C ALA A 87 42.43 -76.90 47.16
N SER A 88 43.30 -76.50 48.09
CA SER A 88 44.75 -76.43 47.88
C SER A 88 45.32 -77.73 47.30
N GLY A 89 46.17 -77.61 46.27
CA GLY A 89 46.75 -78.73 45.53
C GLY A 89 45.85 -79.30 44.41
N SER A 90 44.63 -78.78 44.23
CA SER A 90 43.69 -79.16 43.18
C SER A 90 42.88 -77.94 42.68
N GLY A 91 42.05 -78.08 41.63
CA GLY A 91 41.19 -76.97 41.14
C GLY A 91 41.86 -76.04 40.13
N SER A 92 41.34 -74.81 39.97
CA SER A 92 41.78 -73.86 38.93
C SER A 92 41.70 -72.40 39.39
N TRP A 93 42.19 -71.49 38.55
CA TRP A 93 42.10 -70.04 38.76
C TRP A 93 41.20 -69.41 37.70
N SER A 94 40.29 -68.54 38.11
CA SER A 94 39.39 -67.83 37.19
C SER A 94 39.63 -66.32 37.25
N LEU A 95 39.69 -65.66 36.09
CA LEU A 95 39.81 -64.20 35.99
C LEU A 95 38.51 -63.57 36.47
N ILE A 96 38.58 -62.61 37.39
CA ILE A 96 37.40 -61.95 37.95
C ILE A 96 37.35 -60.44 37.69
N LEU A 97 38.49 -59.78 37.41
CA LEU A 97 38.54 -58.34 37.14
C LEU A 97 39.80 -57.97 36.32
N PRO A 98 39.75 -57.04 35.34
CA PRO A 98 40.97 -56.45 34.77
C PRO A 98 41.72 -55.54 35.77
N LEU A 99 42.98 -55.21 35.49
CA LEU A 99 43.76 -54.27 36.30
C LEU A 99 43.23 -52.83 36.18
N PRO A 100 43.00 -52.10 37.29
CA PRO A 100 42.46 -50.75 37.26
C PRO A 100 43.56 -49.69 36.98
N TYR A 101 43.82 -49.36 35.72
CA TYR A 101 44.55 -48.14 35.34
C TYR A 101 43.61 -47.17 34.61
N SER A 102 43.27 -46.04 35.23
CA SER A 102 42.34 -45.07 34.64
C SER A 102 42.97 -44.19 33.55
N PHE A 103 44.30 -44.03 33.55
CA PHE A 103 45.05 -43.22 32.58
C PHE A 103 46.40 -43.86 32.26
N ILE A 104 46.78 -43.90 30.99
CA ILE A 104 48.10 -44.31 30.51
C ILE A 104 48.73 -43.15 29.74
N ILE A 105 49.93 -42.76 30.15
CA ILE A 105 50.73 -41.76 29.44
C ILE A 105 51.56 -42.51 28.39
N ALA A 106 51.41 -42.12 27.13
CA ALA A 106 52.28 -42.59 26.05
C ALA A 106 53.15 -41.44 25.54
N THR A 107 54.36 -41.79 25.10
CA THR A 107 55.31 -40.83 24.53
C THR A 107 55.66 -41.26 23.11
N ASP A 108 55.39 -40.40 22.13
CA ASP A 108 55.91 -40.54 20.76
C ASP A 108 57.28 -39.88 20.69
N TYR A 109 58.34 -40.70 20.73
CA TYR A 109 59.73 -40.23 20.60
C TYR A 109 60.13 -39.94 19.14
N GLY A 110 59.18 -40.02 18.19
CA GLY A 110 59.45 -39.79 16.78
C GLY A 110 60.08 -40.99 16.06
N ALA A 111 59.99 -42.20 16.61
CA ALA A 111 60.48 -43.42 15.96
C ALA A 111 59.61 -43.86 14.75
N GLY A 112 58.38 -43.35 14.65
CA GLY A 112 57.45 -43.58 13.54
C GLY A 112 57.56 -42.58 12.39
N THR A 113 56.62 -42.66 11.44
CA THR A 113 56.37 -41.60 10.44
C THR A 113 55.19 -40.73 10.89
N ALA A 114 54.94 -39.61 10.19
CA ALA A 114 53.82 -38.73 10.49
C ALA A 114 52.45 -39.44 10.45
N ASN A 115 52.32 -40.52 9.66
CA ASN A 115 51.06 -41.26 9.50
C ASN A 115 51.12 -42.70 10.04
N ALA A 116 52.27 -43.11 10.60
CA ALA A 116 52.48 -44.38 11.27
C ALA A 116 53.23 -44.15 12.58
N ILE A 117 52.47 -43.69 13.58
CA ILE A 117 52.95 -43.25 14.88
C ILE A 117 53.40 -44.45 15.72
N LYS A 118 54.52 -44.32 16.42
CA LYS A 118 55.04 -45.31 17.36
C LYS A 118 55.21 -44.66 18.72
N ALA A 119 54.31 -44.97 19.65
CA ALA A 119 54.33 -44.44 21.00
C ALA A 119 54.75 -45.53 22.01
N SER A 120 55.47 -45.13 23.05
CA SER A 120 55.90 -46.01 24.13
C SER A 120 55.16 -45.67 25.42
N THR A 121 54.74 -46.69 26.17
CA THR A 121 54.12 -46.57 27.49
C THR A 121 54.90 -47.42 28.48
N THR A 122 54.89 -47.05 29.77
CA THR A 122 55.54 -47.84 30.83
C THR A 122 54.71 -49.04 31.29
N VAL A 123 53.44 -49.12 30.86
CA VAL A 123 52.49 -50.20 31.15
C VAL A 123 51.74 -50.60 29.88
N PRO A 124 51.33 -51.88 29.72
CA PRO A 124 50.57 -52.32 28.54
C PRO A 124 49.24 -51.56 28.36
N VAL A 125 48.84 -51.32 27.11
CA VAL A 125 47.61 -50.61 26.78
C VAL A 125 46.42 -51.58 26.70
N SER A 126 45.33 -51.26 27.40
CA SER A 126 44.05 -52.01 27.37
C SER A 126 42.90 -51.12 26.88
N GLU A 127 41.77 -51.73 26.51
CA GLU A 127 40.55 -51.01 26.09
C GLU A 127 39.87 -50.26 27.24
N SER A 128 40.24 -50.56 28.50
CA SER A 128 39.63 -49.95 29.69
C SER A 128 40.37 -48.70 30.19
N ALA A 129 41.43 -48.27 29.49
CA ALA A 129 42.24 -47.13 29.89
C ALA A 129 42.15 -45.97 28.89
N LEU A 130 42.11 -44.74 29.41
CA LEU A 130 42.32 -43.56 28.58
C LEU A 130 43.81 -43.36 28.31
N ILE A 131 44.20 -43.24 27.05
CA ILE A 131 45.58 -42.98 26.64
C ILE A 131 45.70 -41.54 26.18
N TRP A 132 46.75 -40.86 26.62
CA TRP A 132 47.10 -39.55 26.07
C TRP A 132 48.58 -39.46 25.72
N PHE A 133 48.85 -38.72 24.65
CA PHE A 133 50.19 -38.48 24.14
C PHE A 133 50.24 -37.20 23.31
N GLN A 134 51.45 -36.68 23.09
CA GLN A 134 51.68 -35.53 22.24
C GLN A 134 52.17 -35.97 20.86
N ILE A 135 51.65 -35.36 19.80
CA ILE A 135 52.03 -35.63 18.42
C ILE A 135 53.41 -35.04 18.11
N PHE A 136 54.34 -35.87 17.64
CA PHE A 136 55.69 -35.43 17.32
C PHE A 136 55.80 -34.71 15.97
N ARG A 137 55.00 -35.09 14.97
CA ARG A 137 55.00 -34.55 13.59
C ARG A 137 53.58 -34.43 13.04
N THR A 138 53.31 -33.34 12.30
CA THR A 138 52.01 -33.15 11.63
C THR A 138 51.78 -34.22 10.57
N ASN A 139 50.60 -34.85 10.55
CA ASN A 139 50.27 -35.84 9.53
C ASN A 139 50.10 -35.20 8.13
N ASP A 140 50.60 -35.85 7.08
CA ASP A 140 50.56 -35.33 5.71
C ASP A 140 49.58 -36.08 4.79
N SER A 141 49.05 -37.22 5.25
CA SER A 141 48.01 -37.98 4.56
C SER A 141 47.09 -38.70 5.56
N SER A 142 46.14 -39.47 5.02
CA SER A 142 45.10 -40.20 5.76
C SER A 142 44.91 -41.58 5.08
N PRO A 143 44.71 -42.69 5.83
CA PRO A 143 44.54 -42.79 7.28
C PRO A 143 45.86 -42.74 8.07
N VAL A 144 45.77 -42.37 9.36
CA VAL A 144 46.89 -42.38 10.31
C VAL A 144 46.77 -43.61 11.22
N THR A 145 47.90 -44.23 11.56
CA THR A 145 47.97 -45.36 12.50
C THR A 145 48.84 -45.04 13.71
N ILE A 146 48.58 -45.72 14.83
CA ILE A 146 49.41 -45.68 16.04
C ILE A 146 49.66 -47.10 16.57
N SER A 147 50.89 -47.38 16.95
CA SER A 147 51.27 -48.60 17.69
C SER A 147 51.83 -48.22 19.05
N PHE A 148 51.49 -49.01 20.08
CA PHE A 148 52.01 -48.84 21.43
C PHE A 148 52.95 -50.00 21.76
N ASN A 149 54.16 -49.72 22.24
CA ASN A 149 55.16 -50.72 22.65
C ASN A 149 55.49 -51.81 21.60
N GLY A 150 55.28 -51.54 20.32
CA GLY A 150 55.50 -52.50 19.24
C GLY A 150 54.32 -53.43 18.92
N ASP A 151 53.16 -53.23 19.57
CA ASP A 151 51.93 -53.95 19.26
C ASP A 151 51.41 -53.66 17.84
N ALA A 152 50.42 -54.45 17.41
CA ALA A 152 49.74 -54.26 16.14
C ALA A 152 49.23 -52.81 15.97
N PRO A 153 49.49 -52.15 14.83
CA PRO A 153 49.02 -50.79 14.58
C PRO A 153 47.50 -50.67 14.65
N LEU A 154 47.03 -49.64 15.33
CA LEU A 154 45.63 -49.24 15.42
C LEU A 154 45.38 -48.06 14.49
N THR A 155 44.30 -48.08 13.71
CA THR A 155 43.90 -46.92 12.92
C THR A 155 43.33 -45.83 13.82
N ILE A 156 43.86 -44.61 13.74
CA ILE A 156 43.35 -43.46 14.46
C ILE A 156 42.04 -43.00 13.80
N LYS A 157 40.99 -42.85 14.60
CA LYS A 157 39.70 -42.30 14.16
C LYS A 157 39.31 -41.10 15.02
N THR A 158 38.80 -40.03 14.41
CA THR A 158 38.21 -38.88 15.13
C THR A 158 37.03 -39.33 15.98
N ASN A 159 36.55 -38.51 16.93
CA ASN A 159 35.41 -38.87 17.78
C ASN A 159 34.10 -39.18 17.01
N ALA A 160 34.00 -38.79 15.72
CA ALA A 160 32.82 -39.02 14.88
C ALA A 160 32.85 -40.31 14.04
N GLY A 161 34.01 -40.93 13.78
CA GLY A 161 34.06 -42.12 12.90
C GLY A 161 35.17 -42.08 11.86
N ASN A 162 35.61 -40.88 11.54
CA ASN A 162 36.34 -40.61 10.31
C ASN A 162 37.85 -40.73 10.53
N ASP A 163 38.58 -41.00 9.46
CA ASP A 163 40.04 -40.83 9.48
C ASP A 163 40.38 -39.34 9.61
N PRO A 164 41.37 -38.96 10.43
CA PRO A 164 41.86 -37.58 10.48
C PRO A 164 42.30 -37.11 9.09
N ALA A 165 41.94 -35.88 8.72
CA ALA A 165 42.37 -35.29 7.44
C ALA A 165 43.89 -35.04 7.46
N ALA A 166 44.51 -34.91 6.28
CA ALA A 166 45.89 -34.42 6.18
C ALA A 166 46.02 -33.07 6.91
N GLY A 167 47.01 -32.93 7.79
CA GLY A 167 47.20 -31.76 8.63
C GLY A 167 46.29 -31.67 9.86
N GLY A 168 45.35 -32.61 10.05
CA GLY A 168 44.39 -32.61 11.17
C GLY A 168 44.99 -32.97 12.52
N LEU A 169 46.11 -33.69 12.55
CA LEU A 169 46.91 -34.00 13.74
C LEU A 169 48.20 -33.16 13.69
N ALA A 170 48.17 -31.96 14.25
CA ALA A 170 49.31 -31.05 14.19
C ALA A 170 50.45 -31.43 15.15
N GLN A 171 51.69 -31.13 14.78
CA GLN A 171 52.84 -31.24 15.68
C GLN A 171 52.57 -30.47 16.98
N GLY A 172 52.85 -31.12 18.12
CA GLY A 172 52.63 -30.56 19.45
C GLY A 172 51.21 -30.69 19.97
N MET A 173 50.25 -31.15 19.16
CA MET A 173 48.90 -31.42 19.60
C MET A 173 48.87 -32.59 20.60
N ILE A 174 48.20 -32.40 21.73
CA ILE A 174 47.94 -33.49 22.68
C ILE A 174 46.67 -34.22 22.24
N LEU A 175 46.74 -35.54 22.10
CA LEU A 175 45.60 -36.41 21.79
C LEU A 175 45.20 -37.23 23.00
N PHE A 176 43.89 -37.40 23.17
CA PHE A 176 43.27 -38.28 24.14
C PHE A 176 42.44 -39.31 23.38
N GLY A 177 42.61 -40.60 23.69
CA GLY A 177 41.83 -41.63 23.03
C GLY A 177 41.85 -42.98 23.74
N VAL A 178 40.97 -43.86 23.29
CA VAL A 178 40.82 -45.22 23.82
C VAL A 178 41.06 -46.24 22.73
N LYS A 179 41.64 -47.38 23.10
CA LYS A 179 41.70 -48.54 22.21
C LYS A 179 40.28 -49.14 22.09
N SER A 180 39.83 -49.37 20.86
CA SER A 180 38.55 -50.01 20.56
C SER A 180 38.76 -50.97 19.38
N GLY A 181 38.94 -52.26 19.66
CA GLY A 181 39.28 -53.26 18.64
C GLY A 181 40.58 -52.92 17.92
N ALA A 182 40.52 -52.81 16.58
CA ALA A 182 41.64 -52.44 15.72
C ALA A 182 41.83 -50.91 15.56
N THR A 183 41.14 -50.09 16.35
CA THR A 183 41.18 -48.63 16.23
C THR A 183 41.61 -47.93 17.51
N PHE A 184 42.17 -46.74 17.35
CA PHE A 184 42.40 -45.79 18.43
C PHE A 184 41.43 -44.62 18.25
N ARG A 185 40.41 -44.57 19.11
CA ARG A 185 39.31 -43.58 19.02
C ARG A 185 39.67 -42.34 19.80
N LEU A 186 39.83 -41.22 19.10
CA LEU A 186 40.08 -39.92 19.72
C LEU A 186 38.82 -39.40 20.42
N LEU A 187 39.02 -38.77 21.57
CA LEU A 187 37.99 -38.07 22.34
C LEU A 187 38.04 -36.55 22.14
N ASN A 188 39.22 -36.00 21.80
CA ASN A 188 39.37 -34.62 21.37
C ASN A 188 39.37 -34.49 19.84
N ASP A 189 38.92 -33.34 19.33
CA ASP A 189 38.75 -33.09 17.90
C ASP A 189 40.08 -32.82 17.19
N GLN A 190 40.13 -33.05 15.87
CA GLN A 190 41.23 -32.63 14.99
C GLN A 190 41.23 -31.11 14.80
N VAL A 191 42.34 -30.51 14.32
CA VAL A 191 42.37 -29.08 13.99
C VAL A 191 41.40 -28.80 12.83
N SER A 192 40.44 -27.87 13.01
CA SER A 192 39.34 -27.56 12.07
C SER A 192 39.75 -26.86 10.75
N THR A 193 41.00 -27.01 10.29
CA THR A 193 41.51 -26.41 9.04
C THR A 193 40.67 -26.80 7.81
N ALA A 194 40.11 -28.02 7.79
CA ALA A 194 39.20 -28.47 6.74
C ALA A 194 37.87 -27.70 6.70
N ILE A 195 37.37 -27.23 7.85
CA ILE A 195 36.12 -26.45 7.93
C ILE A 195 36.37 -25.02 7.44
N VAL A 196 37.53 -24.44 7.80
CA VAL A 196 37.94 -23.11 7.32
C VAL A 196 38.09 -23.10 5.79
N ALA A 197 38.79 -24.09 5.23
CA ALA A 197 38.95 -24.20 3.78
C ALA A 197 37.62 -24.38 3.04
N ALA A 198 36.66 -25.12 3.61
CA ALA A 198 35.33 -25.28 3.03
C ALA A 198 34.52 -23.96 3.09
N ALA A 199 34.66 -23.17 4.16
CA ALA A 199 34.00 -21.88 4.29
C ALA A 199 34.56 -20.84 3.30
N GLU A 200 35.88 -20.79 3.12
CA GLU A 200 36.54 -19.91 2.14
C GLU A 200 36.15 -20.27 0.70
N ALA A 201 36.10 -21.56 0.38
CA ALA A 201 35.64 -22.03 -0.94
C ALA A 201 34.17 -21.68 -1.20
N ALA A 202 33.31 -21.79 -0.18
CA ALA A 202 31.90 -21.40 -0.29
C ALA A 202 31.73 -19.88 -0.48
N GLN A 203 32.54 -19.06 0.21
CA GLN A 203 32.55 -17.61 0.01
C GLN A 203 32.96 -17.26 -1.43
N ALA A 204 34.06 -17.83 -1.93
CA ALA A 204 34.53 -17.58 -3.29
C ALA A 204 33.49 -18.01 -4.35
N ALA A 205 32.81 -19.14 -4.13
CA ALA A 205 31.74 -19.60 -5.01
C ALA A 205 30.52 -18.66 -5.00
N ALA A 206 30.17 -18.11 -3.83
CA ALA A 206 29.08 -17.13 -3.71
C ALA A 206 29.43 -15.80 -4.39
N GLU A 207 30.66 -15.31 -4.24
CA GLU A 207 31.16 -14.11 -4.91
C GLU A 207 31.17 -14.30 -6.44
N ALA A 208 31.67 -15.44 -6.93
CA ALA A 208 31.66 -15.75 -8.36
C ALA A 208 30.24 -15.87 -8.93
N ALA A 209 29.30 -16.47 -8.19
CA ALA A 209 27.90 -16.56 -8.62
C ALA A 209 27.22 -15.17 -8.69
N ARG A 210 27.50 -14.27 -7.73
CA ARG A 210 27.04 -12.87 -7.77
C ARG A 210 27.58 -12.17 -9.02
N ASP A 211 28.87 -12.31 -9.31
CA ASP A 211 29.51 -11.61 -10.42
C ASP A 211 29.06 -12.18 -11.79
N ALA A 212 28.84 -13.49 -11.88
CA ALA A 212 28.22 -14.15 -13.03
C ALA A 212 26.77 -13.69 -13.24
N ALA A 213 25.97 -13.56 -12.18
CA ALA A 213 24.61 -13.04 -12.27
C ALA A 213 24.57 -11.56 -12.69
N LEU A 214 25.47 -10.73 -12.15
CA LEU A 214 25.54 -9.31 -12.50
C LEU A 214 25.99 -9.08 -13.95
N SER A 215 26.95 -9.88 -14.43
CA SER A 215 27.41 -9.83 -15.83
C SER A 215 26.39 -10.40 -16.82
N ALA A 216 25.50 -11.29 -16.37
CA ALA A 216 24.42 -11.85 -17.19
C ALA A 216 23.20 -10.91 -17.33
N VAL A 217 23.10 -9.83 -16.55
CA VAL A 217 22.00 -8.85 -16.65
C VAL A 217 22.45 -7.67 -17.53
N PRO A 218 22.00 -7.57 -18.80
CA PRO A 218 22.31 -6.44 -19.69
C PRO A 218 21.62 -5.13 -19.29
N ASN A 219 21.06 -5.06 -18.08
CA ASN A 219 20.29 -3.93 -17.57
C ASN A 219 21.13 -3.13 -16.56
N VAL A 220 21.51 -1.91 -16.93
CA VAL A 220 22.26 -1.00 -16.04
C VAL A 220 21.30 -0.15 -15.21
N PHE A 221 21.55 -0.01 -13.91
CA PHE A 221 20.72 0.79 -13.00
C PHE A 221 21.25 2.22 -12.87
N ALA A 222 20.75 3.12 -13.72
CA ALA A 222 21.15 4.53 -13.70
C ALA A 222 20.44 5.30 -12.58
N LEU A 223 21.18 5.90 -11.65
CA LEU A 223 20.58 6.64 -10.50
C LEU A 223 19.92 7.96 -10.90
N THR A 224 20.33 8.54 -12.03
CA THR A 224 19.82 9.83 -12.54
C THR A 224 19.71 9.77 -14.06
N ARG A 225 18.89 10.65 -14.65
CA ARG A 225 18.87 10.84 -16.10
C ARG A 225 20.25 11.21 -16.63
N THR A 226 21.04 12.00 -15.90
CA THR A 226 22.42 12.31 -16.27
C THR A 226 23.28 11.05 -16.40
N ALA A 227 23.16 10.10 -15.47
CA ALA A 227 23.86 8.81 -15.54
C ALA A 227 23.36 7.97 -16.73
N LEU A 228 22.06 7.94 -16.99
CA LEU A 228 21.47 7.23 -18.14
C LEU A 228 21.97 7.78 -19.48
N LYS A 229 22.07 9.11 -19.61
CA LYS A 229 22.59 9.77 -20.81
C LYS A 229 24.05 9.47 -21.10
N ALA A 230 24.84 9.14 -20.08
CA ALA A 230 26.27 8.86 -20.18
C ALA A 230 26.59 7.40 -20.55
N LEU A 231 25.60 6.50 -20.55
CA LEU A 231 25.82 5.09 -20.87
C LEU A 231 26.30 4.90 -22.31
N ASN A 232 27.22 3.96 -22.50
CA ASN A 232 27.69 3.56 -23.83
C ASN A 232 26.63 2.70 -24.53
N THR A 233 25.91 3.30 -25.48
CA THR A 233 24.78 2.67 -26.17
C THR A 233 25.19 1.58 -27.16
N ALA A 234 26.49 1.43 -27.46
CA ALA A 234 26.99 0.33 -28.29
C ALA A 234 27.04 -1.00 -27.52
N THR A 235 27.16 -0.96 -26.20
CA THR A 235 27.24 -2.15 -25.34
C THR A 235 26.05 -2.28 -24.40
N ILE A 236 25.42 -1.18 -24.03
CA ILE A 236 24.28 -1.15 -23.12
C ILE A 236 23.04 -0.75 -23.93
N THR A 237 22.08 -1.67 -24.05
CA THR A 237 20.84 -1.45 -24.79
C THR A 237 19.60 -1.46 -23.91
N SER A 238 19.75 -1.78 -22.62
CA SER A 238 18.70 -1.75 -21.60
C SER A 238 19.23 -1.09 -20.34
N ALA A 239 18.46 -0.18 -19.76
CA ALA A 239 18.79 0.46 -18.50
C ALA A 239 17.53 0.76 -17.68
N PHE A 240 17.59 0.58 -16.37
CA PHE A 240 16.54 0.95 -15.44
C PHE A 240 16.91 2.25 -14.75
N LEU A 241 16.09 3.30 -14.94
CA LEU A 241 16.26 4.57 -14.25
C LEU A 241 15.76 4.44 -12.81
N LYS A 242 16.57 4.86 -11.85
CA LYS A 242 16.27 4.89 -10.40
C LYS A 242 16.19 6.32 -9.84
N GLU A 243 15.97 7.30 -10.71
CA GLU A 243 15.72 8.68 -10.28
C GLU A 243 14.37 8.73 -9.54
N SER A 244 14.38 9.18 -8.29
CA SER A 244 13.20 9.18 -7.41
C SER A 244 11.97 9.79 -8.09
N GLY A 245 10.89 9.01 -8.18
CA GLY A 245 9.62 9.40 -8.81
C GLY A 245 9.57 9.24 -10.34
N ARG A 246 10.70 8.96 -11.00
CA ARG A 246 10.80 8.79 -12.46
C ARG A 246 11.21 7.37 -12.84
N GLU A 247 11.15 6.42 -11.91
CA GLU A 247 11.68 5.08 -12.07
C GLU A 247 11.07 4.38 -13.28
N GLY A 248 11.84 3.53 -13.93
CA GLY A 248 11.33 2.70 -15.02
C GLY A 248 12.38 2.22 -16.00
N GLN A 249 11.96 1.28 -16.83
CA GLN A 249 12.81 0.69 -17.84
C GLN A 249 12.94 1.60 -19.07
N PHE A 250 14.16 1.75 -19.56
CA PHE A 250 14.47 2.37 -20.84
C PHE A 250 15.23 1.38 -21.72
N VAL A 251 14.96 1.43 -23.02
CA VAL A 251 15.68 0.65 -24.03
C VAL A 251 16.27 1.59 -25.07
N TRP A 252 17.50 1.30 -25.48
CA TRP A 252 18.12 2.04 -26.57
C TRP A 252 17.46 1.65 -27.89
N ARG A 253 17.03 2.65 -28.66
CA ARG A 253 16.41 2.45 -29.98
C ARG A 253 17.15 3.31 -31.01
N SER A 254 17.61 2.68 -32.07
CA SER A 254 18.14 3.39 -33.25
C SER A 254 17.01 4.01 -34.08
N GLY A 255 17.28 5.14 -34.72
CA GLY A 255 16.34 5.89 -35.56
C GLY A 255 16.34 7.39 -35.25
N ASP A 256 15.58 8.17 -36.00
CA ASP A 256 15.42 9.60 -35.74
C ASP A 256 14.33 9.87 -34.69
N TYR A 257 14.77 10.33 -33.52
CA TYR A 257 13.93 10.72 -32.39
C TYR A 257 13.95 12.23 -32.13
N SER A 258 14.52 13.03 -33.03
CA SER A 258 14.73 14.47 -32.81
C SER A 258 13.43 15.23 -32.51
N ALA A 259 12.36 14.94 -33.25
CA ALA A 259 11.05 15.55 -32.99
C ALA A 259 10.45 15.12 -31.64
N LYS A 260 10.60 13.84 -31.28
CA LYS A 260 10.06 13.29 -30.02
C LYS A 260 10.80 13.82 -28.80
N ILE A 261 12.12 13.93 -28.87
CA ILE A 261 12.95 14.55 -27.82
C ILE A 261 12.64 16.04 -27.68
N SER A 262 12.42 16.74 -28.80
CA SER A 262 12.02 18.15 -28.76
C SER A 262 10.66 18.35 -28.09
N ALA A 263 9.69 17.46 -28.37
CA ALA A 263 8.38 17.46 -27.73
C ALA A 263 8.43 17.10 -26.24
N ASP A 264 9.30 16.16 -25.85
CA ASP A 264 9.49 15.69 -24.48
C ASP A 264 10.65 16.41 -23.77
N SER A 265 10.52 17.73 -23.59
CA SER A 265 11.55 18.57 -23.00
C SER A 265 11.85 18.24 -21.53
N ALA A 266 10.93 17.58 -20.82
CA ALA A 266 11.12 17.09 -19.46
C ALA A 266 11.69 15.66 -19.39
N GLU A 267 11.93 15.03 -20.55
CA GLU A 267 12.60 13.74 -20.72
C GLU A 267 11.88 12.61 -19.96
N GLY A 268 10.55 12.60 -20.02
CA GLY A 268 9.71 11.59 -19.39
C GLY A 268 9.71 10.26 -20.14
N LEU A 269 9.69 10.29 -21.46
CA LEU A 269 9.55 9.14 -22.37
C LEU A 269 10.76 8.93 -23.29
N PHE A 270 11.41 10.01 -23.73
CA PHE A 270 12.53 10.00 -24.67
C PHE A 270 13.71 10.78 -24.09
N ILE A 271 14.85 10.09 -23.92
CA ILE A 271 16.06 10.69 -23.35
C ILE A 271 17.20 10.55 -24.35
N LYS A 272 17.78 11.69 -24.75
CA LYS A 272 18.93 11.72 -25.66
C LYS A 272 20.20 11.23 -24.96
N ALA A 273 20.93 10.27 -25.52
CA ALA A 273 22.27 9.92 -25.03
C ALA A 273 23.30 11.02 -25.38
N ASN A 274 24.22 11.34 -24.48
CA ASN A 274 25.15 12.46 -24.65
C ASN A 274 26.04 12.31 -25.89
N ALA A 275 26.56 11.10 -26.12
CA ALA A 275 27.52 10.82 -27.19
C ALA A 275 26.88 10.62 -28.58
N ILE A 276 25.54 10.55 -28.66
CA ILE A 276 24.82 10.16 -29.88
C ILE A 276 23.85 11.27 -30.30
N ALA A 277 23.78 11.57 -31.60
CA ALA A 277 22.80 12.51 -32.14
C ALA A 277 21.37 11.95 -32.01
N SER A 278 20.39 12.83 -31.78
CA SER A 278 18.98 12.43 -31.69
C SER A 278 18.42 11.85 -33.01
N THR A 279 19.09 12.12 -34.13
CA THR A 279 18.80 11.53 -35.45
C THR A 279 19.26 10.08 -35.59
N VAL A 280 20.08 9.59 -34.66
CA VAL A 280 20.67 8.24 -34.68
C VAL A 280 19.99 7.32 -33.68
N GLY A 281 19.58 7.82 -32.51
CA GLY A 281 18.81 7.05 -31.54
C GLY A 281 18.49 7.78 -30.25
N ALA A 282 17.72 7.13 -29.39
CA ALA A 282 17.34 7.62 -28.07
C ALA A 282 17.12 6.47 -27.07
N TRP A 283 17.21 6.79 -25.78
CA TRP A 283 16.63 5.97 -24.72
C TRP A 283 15.12 6.17 -24.71
N VAL A 284 14.38 5.09 -24.94
CA VAL A 284 12.91 5.10 -25.00
C VAL A 284 12.36 4.36 -23.80
N ARG A 285 11.47 5.01 -23.04
CA ARG A 285 10.79 4.39 -21.90
C ARG A 285 9.95 3.21 -22.37
N VAL A 286 10.06 2.08 -21.69
CA VAL A 286 9.17 0.93 -21.84
C VAL A 286 8.06 1.08 -20.80
N TYR A 287 6.82 1.08 -21.28
CA TYR A 287 5.63 1.18 -20.43
C TYR A 287 4.44 0.49 -21.11
N ASP A 288 3.44 0.16 -20.30
CA ASP A 288 2.11 -0.26 -20.73
C ASP A 288 1.08 0.59 -19.96
N GLY A 289 -0.04 0.91 -20.60
CA GLY A 289 -1.08 1.79 -20.05
C GLY A 289 -0.78 3.30 -20.15
N ASP A 290 -1.41 4.06 -19.25
CA ASP A 290 -1.43 5.53 -19.29
C ASP A 290 -0.08 6.17 -18.91
N ILE A 291 0.17 7.34 -19.49
CA ILE A 291 1.36 8.14 -19.20
C ILE A 291 1.28 8.74 -17.81
N GLN A 292 2.35 8.64 -17.01
CA GLN A 292 2.37 9.17 -15.64
C GLN A 292 3.01 10.57 -15.59
N ALA A 293 2.36 11.52 -14.90
CA ALA A 293 2.90 12.87 -14.68
C ALA A 293 4.26 12.85 -13.93
N THR A 294 4.47 11.86 -13.06
CA THR A 294 5.72 11.72 -12.31
C THR A 294 6.92 11.44 -13.21
N TRP A 295 6.74 10.79 -14.37
CA TRP A 295 7.83 10.55 -15.33
C TRP A 295 8.45 11.85 -15.85
N PHE A 296 7.63 12.89 -16.00
CA PHE A 296 8.08 14.24 -16.37
C PHE A 296 8.62 15.03 -15.17
N GLY A 297 8.36 14.58 -13.93
CA GLY A 297 8.89 15.16 -12.71
C GLY A 297 7.87 15.81 -11.79
N ALA A 298 6.57 15.59 -12.01
CA ALA A 298 5.56 16.01 -11.05
C ALA A 298 5.78 15.30 -9.69
N LYS A 299 5.64 16.05 -8.59
CA LYS A 299 5.82 15.58 -7.22
C LYS A 299 4.56 15.91 -6.41
N ALA A 300 3.90 14.87 -5.95
CA ALA A 300 2.67 14.97 -5.16
C ALA A 300 2.97 15.05 -3.66
N ASP A 301 3.83 15.98 -3.26
CA ASP A 301 4.42 16.11 -1.92
C ASP A 301 3.87 17.28 -1.10
N ASP A 302 2.84 17.98 -1.61
CA ASP A 302 2.26 19.20 -1.00
C ASP A 302 3.25 20.37 -0.80
N ALA A 303 4.43 20.30 -1.42
CA ALA A 303 5.49 21.29 -1.24
C ALA A 303 5.99 21.85 -2.57
N THR A 304 6.17 20.97 -3.55
CA THR A 304 6.68 21.32 -4.88
C THR A 304 5.60 22.05 -5.69
N ASP A 305 5.95 23.17 -6.31
CA ASP A 305 5.10 23.81 -7.32
C ASP A 305 5.18 23.02 -8.65
N ASN A 306 4.08 22.38 -9.00
CA ASN A 306 3.97 21.51 -10.16
C ASN A 306 3.45 22.24 -11.42
N ALA A 307 3.16 23.54 -11.37
CA ALA A 307 2.51 24.22 -12.48
C ALA A 307 3.28 24.10 -13.80
N SER A 308 4.58 24.42 -13.77
CA SER A 308 5.45 24.32 -14.95
C SER A 308 5.55 22.89 -15.48
N ILE A 309 5.76 21.91 -14.58
CA ILE A 309 6.02 20.53 -15.00
C ILE A 309 4.76 19.83 -15.51
N LEU A 310 3.58 20.15 -14.97
CA LEU A 310 2.30 19.65 -15.47
C LEU A 310 1.99 20.24 -16.85
N ASN A 311 2.20 21.54 -17.06
CA ASN A 311 2.04 22.15 -18.38
C ASN A 311 2.97 21.51 -19.41
N VAL A 312 4.24 21.25 -19.05
CA VAL A 312 5.17 20.53 -19.93
C VAL A 312 4.70 19.11 -20.21
N ALA A 313 4.29 18.34 -19.19
CA ALA A 313 3.82 16.98 -19.37
C ALA A 313 2.59 16.91 -20.30
N ILE A 314 1.62 17.81 -20.13
CA ILE A 314 0.44 17.93 -20.99
C ILE A 314 0.87 18.23 -22.43
N ALA A 315 1.70 19.26 -22.63
CA ALA A 315 2.17 19.66 -23.96
C ALA A 315 2.97 18.53 -24.65
N SER A 316 3.84 17.83 -23.92
CA SER A 316 4.61 16.69 -24.42
C SER A 316 3.68 15.55 -24.85
N CYS A 317 2.70 15.20 -24.02
CA CYS A 317 1.75 14.14 -24.37
C CYS A 317 0.95 14.50 -25.62
N MET A 318 0.42 15.72 -25.69
CA MET A 318 -0.33 16.21 -26.85
C MET A 318 0.51 16.21 -28.13
N ALA A 319 1.74 16.72 -28.08
CA ALA A 319 2.65 16.76 -29.23
C ALA A 319 3.06 15.35 -29.72
N LEU A 320 3.04 14.35 -28.83
CA LEU A 320 3.32 12.95 -29.15
C LEU A 320 2.07 12.15 -29.56
N GLY A 321 0.90 12.79 -29.62
CA GLY A 321 -0.38 12.14 -29.95
C GLY A 321 -0.93 11.24 -28.83
N LEU A 322 -0.42 11.39 -27.60
CA LEU A 322 -0.87 10.68 -26.41
C LEU A 322 -2.09 11.41 -25.84
N ARG A 323 -3.06 10.63 -25.36
CA ARG A 323 -4.42 11.13 -25.05
C ARG A 323 -4.72 11.27 -23.57
N VAL A 324 -3.91 10.67 -22.70
CA VAL A 324 -4.20 10.62 -21.25
C VAL A 324 -2.92 10.88 -20.47
N LEU A 325 -3.02 11.79 -19.48
CA LEU A 325 -2.03 11.96 -18.43
C LEU A 325 -2.62 11.55 -17.08
N LYS A 326 -2.03 10.53 -16.47
CA LYS A 326 -2.38 10.07 -15.14
C LYS A 326 -1.60 10.84 -14.09
N LEU A 327 -2.32 11.37 -13.11
CA LEU A 327 -1.75 12.05 -11.96
C LEU A 327 -1.47 11.04 -10.84
N PRO A 328 -0.33 11.15 -10.14
CA PRO A 328 -0.04 10.29 -8.99
C PRO A 328 -1.00 10.52 -7.82
N PRO A 329 -1.13 9.56 -6.90
CA PRO A 329 -1.69 9.82 -5.58
C PRO A 329 -0.81 10.80 -4.79
N GLY A 330 -1.42 11.56 -3.88
CA GLY A 330 -0.81 12.65 -3.12
C GLY A 330 -1.36 14.02 -3.51
N VAL A 331 -0.69 15.08 -3.05
CA VAL A 331 -1.10 16.47 -3.30
C VAL A 331 -0.14 17.15 -4.27
N LEU A 332 -0.64 17.44 -5.47
CA LEU A 332 0.05 18.24 -6.47
C LEU A 332 -0.29 19.71 -6.25
N ARG A 333 0.59 20.41 -5.52
CA ARG A 333 0.51 21.86 -5.33
C ARG A 333 0.91 22.59 -6.62
N PHE A 334 0.23 23.68 -6.98
CA PHE A 334 0.59 24.50 -8.15
C PHE A 334 0.31 26.00 -7.95
N GLY A 335 1.26 26.83 -8.36
CA GLY A 335 1.27 28.28 -8.17
C GLY A 335 0.74 29.10 -9.35
N SER A 336 0.44 28.48 -10.48
CA SER A 336 -0.13 29.12 -11.67
C SER A 336 -0.99 28.16 -12.50
N THR A 337 -1.72 28.68 -13.49
CA THR A 337 -2.68 27.93 -14.31
C THR A 337 -2.08 26.69 -14.99
N ILE A 338 -2.85 25.59 -14.96
CA ILE A 338 -2.64 24.39 -15.77
C ILE A 338 -3.44 24.54 -17.06
N ASN A 339 -2.76 24.59 -18.19
CA ASN A 339 -3.36 24.91 -19.48
C ASN A 339 -3.59 23.66 -20.33
N PHE A 340 -4.76 23.61 -20.96
CA PHE A 340 -5.07 22.73 -22.07
C PHE A 340 -5.25 23.60 -23.30
N SER A 341 -4.32 23.50 -24.24
CA SER A 341 -4.30 24.29 -25.47
C SER A 341 -4.53 23.46 -26.74
N SER A 342 -4.91 22.19 -26.60
CA SER A 342 -5.20 21.30 -27.72
C SER A 342 -6.28 20.28 -27.35
N SER A 343 -7.00 19.82 -28.37
CA SER A 343 -8.12 18.88 -28.25
C SER A 343 -7.69 17.44 -27.97
N TYR A 344 -8.67 16.61 -27.57
CA TYR A 344 -8.57 15.15 -27.43
C TYR A 344 -7.57 14.74 -26.36
N PHE A 345 -7.76 15.26 -25.14
CA PHE A 345 -6.86 15.00 -24.03
C PHE A 345 -7.62 14.82 -22.72
N ALA A 346 -7.12 13.90 -21.91
CA ALA A 346 -7.67 13.58 -20.61
C ALA A 346 -6.63 13.71 -19.50
N ILE A 347 -7.07 14.21 -18.35
CA ILE A 347 -6.35 14.04 -17.08
C ILE A 347 -7.16 13.11 -16.19
N ARG A 348 -6.48 12.11 -15.61
CA ARG A 348 -7.09 11.18 -14.67
C ARG A 348 -6.27 11.12 -13.38
N GLY A 349 -6.91 11.27 -12.24
CA GLY A 349 -6.28 11.03 -10.94
C GLY A 349 -6.27 9.55 -10.53
N ALA A 350 -5.79 9.28 -9.32
CA ALA A 350 -5.85 7.96 -8.70
C ALA A 350 -7.16 7.70 -7.96
N GLY A 351 -8.11 8.65 -7.98
CA GLY A 351 -9.38 8.64 -7.25
C GLY A 351 -9.58 9.92 -6.42
N ILE A 352 -10.85 10.25 -6.13
CA ILE A 352 -11.20 11.33 -5.18
C ILE A 352 -10.50 11.07 -3.84
N GLY A 353 -9.84 12.11 -3.31
CA GLY A 353 -9.07 12.05 -2.06
C GLY A 353 -7.71 11.34 -2.18
N ALA A 354 -7.51 10.49 -3.19
CA ALA A 354 -6.21 9.87 -3.47
C ALA A 354 -5.29 10.84 -4.23
N THR A 355 -5.80 11.50 -5.28
CA THR A 355 -5.10 12.61 -5.96
C THR A 355 -5.78 13.92 -5.62
N THR A 356 -5.01 14.91 -5.16
CA THR A 356 -5.49 16.28 -4.95
C THR A 356 -4.67 17.28 -5.75
N LEU A 357 -5.34 18.10 -6.56
CA LEU A 357 -4.77 19.26 -7.22
C LEU A 357 -5.00 20.49 -6.32
N ARG A 358 -3.92 21.07 -5.79
CA ARG A 358 -4.00 22.17 -4.82
C ARG A 358 -3.53 23.50 -5.39
N ARG A 359 -4.48 24.42 -5.58
CA ARG A 359 -4.24 25.79 -6.04
C ARG A 359 -3.68 26.65 -4.92
N THR A 360 -2.69 27.51 -5.22
CA THR A 360 -2.09 28.40 -4.21
C THR A 360 -2.06 29.88 -4.58
N PHE A 361 -2.89 30.31 -5.54
CA PHE A 361 -2.96 31.69 -6.02
C PHE A 361 -4.40 32.21 -6.02
N ALA A 362 -4.61 33.50 -5.72
CA ALA A 362 -5.94 34.06 -5.44
C ALA A 362 -6.73 34.45 -6.70
N ASP A 363 -6.07 34.83 -7.79
CA ASP A 363 -6.70 35.36 -9.01
C ASP A 363 -6.34 34.52 -10.25
N GLY A 364 -7.31 34.35 -11.15
CA GLY A 364 -7.18 33.55 -12.38
C GLY A 364 -7.77 32.15 -12.26
N THR A 365 -7.63 31.37 -13.33
CA THR A 365 -8.19 30.03 -13.44
C THR A 365 -7.17 28.95 -13.07
N ALA A 366 -7.59 27.91 -12.35
CA ALA A 366 -6.73 26.79 -11.95
C ALA A 366 -6.44 25.85 -13.12
N ILE A 367 -7.47 25.20 -13.68
CA ILE A 367 -7.40 24.43 -14.93
C ILE A 367 -8.12 25.22 -16.01
N TYR A 368 -7.37 25.64 -17.03
CA TYR A 368 -7.90 26.41 -18.14
C TYR A 368 -7.85 25.61 -19.44
N CYS A 369 -9.02 25.29 -19.97
CA CYS A 369 -9.19 24.67 -21.28
C CYS A 369 -9.51 25.75 -22.29
N ALA A 370 -8.45 26.27 -22.93
CA ALA A 370 -8.53 27.39 -23.85
C ALA A 370 -9.02 26.95 -25.23
N VAL A 371 -9.69 27.85 -25.96
CA VAL A 371 -10.04 27.66 -27.37
C VAL A 371 -8.81 27.29 -28.19
N ALA A 372 -8.93 26.22 -28.99
CA ALA A 372 -7.97 25.87 -30.03
C ALA A 372 -8.26 26.67 -31.32
N ALA A 373 -8.10 28.00 -31.27
CA ALA A 373 -8.52 28.91 -32.34
C ALA A 373 -8.00 28.44 -33.73
N PRO A 374 -8.86 28.40 -34.77
CA PRO A 374 -10.20 28.99 -34.87
C PRO A 374 -11.34 28.13 -34.29
N ASN A 375 -11.06 26.90 -33.83
CA ASN A 375 -12.07 25.94 -33.45
C ASN A 375 -12.31 25.88 -31.93
N PRO A 376 -13.50 25.43 -31.50
CA PRO A 376 -13.74 24.95 -30.14
C PRO A 376 -12.66 23.95 -29.68
N ILE A 377 -12.31 23.95 -28.38
CA ILE A 377 -11.50 22.86 -27.83
C ILE A 377 -12.36 21.60 -27.76
N GLN A 378 -11.86 20.47 -28.28
CA GLN A 378 -12.67 19.27 -28.44
C GLN A 378 -12.21 18.16 -27.51
N SER A 379 -13.15 17.33 -27.08
CA SER A 379 -12.89 16.04 -26.43
C SER A 379 -11.94 16.13 -25.24
N ILE A 380 -12.30 16.95 -24.26
CA ILE A 380 -11.55 17.11 -23.01
C ILE A 380 -12.20 16.31 -21.91
N ALA A 381 -11.41 15.55 -21.17
CA ALA A 381 -11.90 14.78 -20.04
C ALA A 381 -11.07 15.03 -18.77
N LEU A 382 -11.73 15.30 -17.65
CA LEU A 382 -11.12 15.44 -16.34
C LEU A 382 -11.82 14.47 -15.38
N SER A 383 -11.08 13.55 -14.77
CA SER A 383 -11.67 12.50 -13.93
C SER A 383 -10.84 12.07 -12.73
N ASP A 384 -11.52 11.57 -11.70
CA ASP A 384 -10.93 10.81 -10.58
C ASP A 384 -9.95 11.59 -9.69
N PHE A 385 -10.23 12.86 -9.37
CA PHE A 385 -9.39 13.63 -8.44
C PHE A 385 -10.18 14.66 -7.60
N SER A 386 -9.56 15.09 -6.51
CA SER A 386 -9.97 16.25 -5.74
C SER A 386 -9.26 17.52 -6.22
N MET A 387 -9.89 18.68 -6.07
CA MET A 387 -9.26 19.98 -6.17
C MET A 387 -9.54 20.80 -4.90
N ASP A 388 -8.54 21.53 -4.42
CA ASP A 388 -8.69 22.46 -3.31
C ASP A 388 -7.83 23.71 -3.50
N THR A 389 -7.95 24.65 -2.55
CA THR A 389 -7.16 25.90 -2.53
C THR A 389 -6.61 26.16 -1.13
N THR A 390 -5.38 26.69 -1.05
CA THR A 390 -4.79 27.16 0.22
C THR A 390 -4.97 28.65 0.45
N VAL A 391 -5.57 29.35 -0.52
CA VAL A 391 -5.76 30.79 -0.49
C VAL A 391 -7.20 31.12 -0.84
N ARG A 392 -7.68 32.25 -0.34
CA ARG A 392 -8.96 32.81 -0.77
C ARG A 392 -8.90 33.13 -2.26
N VAL A 393 -9.81 32.53 -3.03
CA VAL A 393 -9.92 32.80 -4.46
C VAL A 393 -10.83 34.00 -4.66
N THR A 394 -10.31 35.07 -5.28
CA THR A 394 -11.03 36.33 -5.47
C THR A 394 -11.66 36.45 -6.84
N ASN A 395 -11.20 35.66 -7.82
CA ASN A 395 -11.68 35.66 -9.20
C ASN A 395 -11.20 34.40 -9.96
N GLY A 396 -11.86 34.10 -11.09
CA GLY A 396 -11.56 32.96 -11.97
C GLY A 396 -12.20 31.64 -11.52
N SER A 397 -11.89 30.55 -12.23
CA SER A 397 -12.52 29.24 -11.96
C SER A 397 -11.52 28.19 -11.45
N MET A 398 -12.00 27.15 -10.75
CA MET A 398 -11.20 25.95 -10.53
C MET A 398 -11.03 25.19 -11.84
N ILE A 399 -12.12 25.03 -12.59
CA ILE A 399 -12.10 24.51 -13.97
C ILE A 399 -12.85 25.52 -14.85
N TYR A 400 -12.21 26.01 -15.90
CA TYR A 400 -12.86 26.82 -16.92
C TYR A 400 -12.64 26.20 -18.29
N VAL A 401 -13.73 25.93 -19.01
CA VAL A 401 -13.69 25.49 -20.40
C VAL A 401 -14.24 26.60 -21.27
N GLU A 402 -13.37 27.14 -22.12
CA GLU A 402 -13.73 28.16 -23.09
C GLU A 402 -14.08 27.48 -24.42
N SER A 403 -15.35 27.60 -24.83
CA SER A 403 -15.89 27.08 -26.09
C SER A 403 -15.50 25.61 -26.33
N GLY A 404 -15.84 24.72 -25.40
CA GLY A 404 -15.59 23.29 -25.52
C GLY A 404 -16.63 22.55 -26.36
N VAL A 405 -16.26 21.46 -27.03
CA VAL A 405 -17.18 20.48 -27.64
C VAL A 405 -16.79 19.07 -27.19
N GLY A 406 -17.70 18.32 -26.58
CA GLY A 406 -17.36 17.02 -26.00
C GLY A 406 -16.48 17.22 -24.77
N VAL A 407 -17.09 17.68 -23.68
CA VAL A 407 -16.40 17.96 -22.42
C VAL A 407 -16.94 17.00 -21.37
N TRP A 408 -16.07 16.20 -20.75
CA TRP A 408 -16.43 15.23 -19.72
C TRP A 408 -15.75 15.56 -18.41
N LEU A 409 -16.54 15.97 -17.42
CA LEU A 409 -16.10 16.18 -16.04
C LEU A 409 -16.76 15.11 -15.18
N ASP A 410 -15.98 14.15 -14.70
CA ASP A 410 -16.51 12.95 -14.05
C ASP A 410 -15.82 12.65 -12.72
N ASN A 411 -16.58 12.29 -11.69
CA ASN A 411 -16.03 11.85 -10.41
C ASN A 411 -15.00 12.83 -9.82
N LEU A 412 -15.44 14.09 -9.63
CA LEU A 412 -14.61 15.19 -9.13
C LEU A 412 -15.10 15.69 -7.77
N ASN A 413 -14.16 16.03 -6.88
CA ASN A 413 -14.48 16.74 -5.63
C ASN A 413 -13.77 18.09 -5.61
N ILE A 414 -14.51 19.20 -5.60
CA ILE A 414 -13.95 20.57 -5.71
C ILE A 414 -14.28 21.33 -4.43
N ALA A 415 -13.24 21.74 -3.70
CA ALA A 415 -13.36 22.54 -2.48
C ALA A 415 -12.84 23.97 -2.70
N GLY A 416 -13.71 24.96 -2.45
CA GLY A 416 -13.43 26.38 -2.67
C GLY A 416 -13.42 26.79 -4.14
N GLY A 417 -12.86 27.96 -4.42
CA GLY A 417 -12.90 28.63 -5.73
C GLY A 417 -13.81 29.85 -5.74
N PHE A 418 -13.67 30.70 -6.75
CA PHE A 418 -14.65 31.75 -7.03
C PHE A 418 -15.75 31.15 -7.90
N TRP A 419 -15.41 30.64 -9.08
CA TRP A 419 -16.25 29.64 -9.76
C TRP A 419 -15.64 28.25 -9.56
N GLN A 420 -16.44 27.24 -9.23
CA GLN A 420 -15.91 25.87 -9.23
C GLN A 420 -15.76 25.38 -10.67
N ILE A 421 -16.84 25.48 -11.45
CA ILE A 421 -16.84 25.11 -12.87
C ILE A 421 -17.46 26.24 -13.67
N GLY A 422 -16.75 26.72 -14.69
CA GLY A 422 -17.27 27.65 -15.67
C GLY A 422 -17.25 27.05 -17.08
N LEU A 423 -18.38 27.16 -17.77
CA LEU A 423 -18.59 26.72 -19.15
C LEU A 423 -18.93 27.93 -20.01
N GLY A 424 -17.96 28.40 -20.79
CA GLY A 424 -18.15 29.57 -21.67
C GLY A 424 -18.47 29.15 -23.10
N GLY A 425 -19.73 29.07 -23.48
CA GLY A 425 -20.15 28.74 -24.85
C GLY A 425 -19.84 27.30 -25.27
N CYS A 426 -19.95 26.35 -24.34
CA CYS A 426 -19.62 24.95 -24.57
C CYS A 426 -20.81 24.14 -25.13
N PHE A 427 -20.54 23.15 -25.96
CA PHE A 427 -21.50 22.20 -26.49
C PHE A 427 -21.16 20.76 -26.12
N ASP A 428 -22.16 19.89 -25.97
CA ASP A 428 -21.97 18.47 -25.64
C ASP A 428 -21.09 18.30 -24.39
N VAL A 429 -21.62 18.73 -23.27
CA VAL A 429 -20.92 18.72 -21.98
C VAL A 429 -21.61 17.72 -21.06
N HIS A 430 -20.82 16.91 -20.37
CA HIS A 430 -21.27 15.92 -19.39
C HIS A 430 -20.56 16.18 -18.07
N LEU A 431 -21.34 16.56 -17.05
CA LEU A 431 -20.91 16.69 -15.67
C LEU A 431 -21.57 15.58 -14.87
N THR A 432 -20.77 14.65 -14.36
CA THR A 432 -21.28 13.46 -13.66
C THR A 432 -20.57 13.27 -12.33
N ASN A 433 -21.34 13.01 -11.27
CA ASN A 433 -20.79 12.67 -9.96
C ASN A 433 -19.76 13.71 -9.45
N ILE A 434 -20.13 15.00 -9.54
CA ILE A 434 -19.30 16.11 -9.07
C ILE A 434 -19.81 16.57 -7.70
N SER A 435 -18.90 16.68 -6.72
CA SER A 435 -19.17 17.31 -5.42
C SER A 435 -18.42 18.64 -5.32
N GLY A 436 -19.13 19.76 -5.42
CA GLY A 436 -18.62 21.10 -5.18
C GLY A 436 -18.99 21.61 -3.78
N VAL A 437 -18.00 22.05 -3.00
CA VAL A 437 -18.21 22.61 -1.65
C VAL A 437 -17.52 23.95 -1.47
N PHE A 438 -18.28 24.98 -1.07
CA PHE A 438 -17.71 26.26 -0.63
C PHE A 438 -17.45 26.25 0.88
N GLY A 439 -16.21 26.53 1.28
CA GLY A 439 -15.81 26.66 2.69
C GLY A 439 -15.81 28.09 3.22
N GLU A 440 -16.37 29.06 2.50
CA GLU A 440 -16.40 30.49 2.88
C GLU A 440 -17.83 30.99 3.11
N THR A 441 -18.02 31.92 4.05
CA THR A 441 -19.32 32.53 4.43
C THR A 441 -19.62 33.85 3.71
N ASN A 442 -18.85 34.19 2.68
CA ASN A 442 -18.93 35.49 2.01
C ASN A 442 -19.69 35.40 0.67
N ASP A 443 -20.23 36.54 0.26
CA ASP A 443 -21.24 36.69 -0.80
C ASP A 443 -20.67 37.40 -2.04
N THR A 444 -19.36 37.26 -2.28
CA THR A 444 -18.61 38.14 -3.19
C THR A 444 -18.64 37.74 -4.66
N GLY A 445 -19.43 36.73 -5.03
CA GLY A 445 -19.64 36.29 -6.42
C GLY A 445 -19.34 34.82 -6.67
N GLU A 446 -19.23 34.02 -5.60
CA GLU A 446 -18.89 32.62 -5.67
C GLU A 446 -20.04 31.78 -6.25
N VAL A 447 -19.75 30.92 -7.25
CA VAL A 447 -20.75 30.11 -7.95
C VAL A 447 -20.25 28.68 -8.19
N GLY A 448 -21.08 27.68 -7.89
CA GLY A 448 -20.75 26.27 -8.12
C GLY A 448 -20.54 25.99 -9.61
N LEU A 449 -21.60 26.12 -10.40
CA LEU A 449 -21.57 25.93 -11.85
C LEU A 449 -22.03 27.19 -12.58
N VAL A 450 -21.22 27.71 -13.49
CA VAL A 450 -21.59 28.84 -14.36
C VAL A 450 -21.71 28.36 -15.79
N VAL A 451 -22.89 28.55 -16.40
CA VAL A 451 -23.15 28.31 -17.82
C VAL A 451 -23.34 29.65 -18.50
N THR A 452 -22.35 30.07 -19.29
CA THR A 452 -22.27 31.42 -19.85
C THR A 452 -21.83 31.42 -21.31
N THR A 453 -21.73 32.60 -21.93
CA THR A 453 -21.19 32.74 -23.29
C THR A 453 -19.66 32.66 -23.28
N ARG A 454 -19.05 32.40 -24.45
CA ARG A 454 -17.59 32.36 -24.61
C ARG A 454 -16.85 33.60 -24.06
N ASN A 455 -17.49 34.76 -24.07
CA ASN A 455 -16.95 35.99 -23.51
C ASN A 455 -17.87 36.49 -22.39
N ALA A 456 -17.43 36.38 -21.14
CA ALA A 456 -18.19 36.82 -19.97
C ALA A 456 -18.60 38.30 -20.04
N SER A 457 -17.92 39.10 -20.87
CA SER A 457 -18.36 40.43 -21.31
C SER A 457 -19.35 40.34 -22.48
N TYR A 458 -20.49 39.70 -22.23
CA TYR A 458 -21.81 39.97 -22.82
C TYR A 458 -21.90 40.24 -24.34
N GLY A 459 -21.63 39.20 -25.14
CA GLY A 459 -21.92 39.20 -26.59
C GLY A 459 -21.40 38.01 -27.40
N GLY A 460 -21.01 36.90 -26.76
CA GLY A 460 -20.44 35.71 -27.42
C GLY A 460 -21.48 34.64 -27.81
N ASN A 461 -21.01 33.57 -28.46
CA ASN A 461 -21.81 32.38 -28.75
C ASN A 461 -22.27 31.71 -27.44
N TYR A 462 -23.53 31.27 -27.39
CA TYR A 462 -24.10 30.46 -26.30
C TYR A 462 -23.72 28.98 -26.47
N GLY A 463 -23.80 28.22 -25.38
CA GLY A 463 -23.59 26.78 -25.35
C GLY A 463 -24.89 25.98 -25.47
N GLY A 464 -24.81 24.65 -25.50
CA GLY A 464 -25.99 23.79 -25.59
C GLY A 464 -25.70 22.30 -25.45
N ASN A 465 -26.72 21.48 -25.28
CA ASN A 465 -26.57 20.05 -24.98
C ASN A 465 -25.65 19.81 -23.77
N ILE A 466 -25.95 20.48 -22.66
CA ILE A 466 -25.22 20.36 -21.40
C ILE A 466 -26.00 19.43 -20.48
N PHE A 467 -25.35 18.37 -20.01
CA PHE A 467 -25.91 17.35 -19.13
C PHE A 467 -25.19 17.41 -17.78
N VAL A 468 -25.97 17.56 -16.70
CA VAL A 468 -25.49 17.56 -15.32
C VAL A 468 -26.24 16.48 -14.56
N ASP A 469 -25.57 15.40 -14.17
CA ASP A 469 -26.21 14.26 -13.50
C ASP A 469 -25.50 13.87 -12.20
N GLY A 470 -26.27 13.61 -11.15
CA GLY A 470 -25.72 13.14 -9.88
C GLY A 470 -24.72 14.10 -9.23
N CYS A 471 -24.85 15.40 -9.47
CA CYS A 471 -23.93 16.42 -8.96
C CYS A 471 -24.45 17.07 -7.67
N SER A 472 -23.56 17.48 -6.78
CA SER A 472 -23.89 18.19 -5.55
C SER A 472 -23.05 19.46 -5.43
N PHE A 473 -23.69 20.62 -5.54
CA PHE A 473 -23.07 21.92 -5.27
C PHE A 473 -23.64 22.46 -3.97
N ARG A 474 -22.79 22.76 -3.00
CA ARG A 474 -23.21 23.19 -1.67
C ARG A 474 -22.23 24.11 -0.98
N THR A 475 -22.64 24.69 0.13
CA THR A 475 -21.74 25.37 1.06
C THR A 475 -21.55 24.53 2.34
N ALA A 476 -20.43 24.72 3.04
CA ALA A 476 -20.02 23.90 4.18
C ALA A 476 -20.68 24.32 5.52
N PHE A 477 -21.44 25.42 5.55
CA PHE A 477 -21.96 26.01 6.78
C PHE A 477 -23.48 25.86 6.90
N GLY A 478 -23.90 25.02 7.85
CA GLY A 478 -25.31 24.82 8.17
C GLY A 478 -25.61 24.69 9.67
N ASN A 479 -24.63 24.87 10.57
CA ASN A 479 -24.87 24.70 12.01
C ASN A 479 -23.93 25.58 12.86
N GLY A 480 -24.45 26.66 13.47
CA GLY A 480 -23.68 27.50 14.41
C GLY A 480 -23.85 29.03 14.30
N GLY A 481 -24.79 29.53 13.49
CA GLY A 481 -25.04 30.98 13.39
C GLY A 481 -24.16 31.74 12.38
N GLY A 482 -23.35 31.05 11.60
CA GLY A 482 -22.78 31.61 10.37
C GLY A 482 -23.84 31.59 9.26
N GLY A 483 -24.04 32.72 8.58
CA GLY A 483 -24.97 32.81 7.44
C GLY A 483 -24.53 31.94 6.26
N ALA A 484 -25.40 31.79 5.26
CA ALA A 484 -25.05 31.06 4.03
C ALA A 484 -23.78 31.62 3.39
N GLY A 485 -22.91 30.73 2.90
CA GLY A 485 -21.85 31.10 1.96
C GLY A 485 -22.36 31.17 0.53
N GLY A 486 -21.49 31.49 -0.44
CA GLY A 486 -21.72 31.28 -1.87
C GLY A 486 -22.95 31.96 -2.48
N ARG A 487 -22.78 32.66 -3.61
CA ARG A 487 -23.89 33.37 -4.23
C ARG A 487 -24.92 32.41 -4.85
N TYR A 488 -24.45 31.49 -5.70
CA TYR A 488 -25.31 30.57 -6.46
C TYR A 488 -24.76 29.14 -6.53
N GLY A 489 -25.66 28.15 -6.52
CA GLY A 489 -25.28 26.77 -6.83
C GLY A 489 -25.03 26.56 -8.32
N ILE A 490 -25.98 27.02 -9.13
CA ILE A 490 -25.84 27.13 -10.57
C ILE A 490 -26.29 28.50 -11.05
N GLU A 491 -25.51 29.11 -11.94
CA GLU A 491 -25.81 30.34 -12.64
C GLU A 491 -25.89 30.08 -14.14
N VAL A 492 -27.02 30.41 -14.77
CA VAL A 492 -27.27 30.19 -16.19
C VAL A 492 -27.54 31.53 -16.86
N VAL A 493 -26.61 31.94 -17.72
CA VAL A 493 -26.63 33.21 -18.46
C VAL A 493 -27.04 32.99 -19.92
N ALA A 494 -26.61 31.88 -20.51
CA ALA A 494 -26.71 31.63 -21.94
C ALA A 494 -26.64 30.13 -22.25
N VAL A 495 -27.73 29.55 -22.72
CA VAL A 495 -27.78 28.14 -23.13
C VAL A 495 -28.98 27.85 -24.03
N ASP A 496 -28.80 26.89 -24.93
CA ASP A 496 -29.89 26.19 -25.62
C ASP A 496 -29.73 24.68 -25.40
N GLY A 497 -30.47 24.14 -24.43
CA GLY A 497 -30.34 22.74 -24.01
C GLY A 497 -29.45 22.55 -22.78
N LEU A 498 -30.03 22.75 -21.60
CA LEU A 498 -29.43 22.41 -20.31
C LEU A 498 -30.31 21.36 -19.62
N PHE A 499 -29.76 20.19 -19.35
CA PHE A 499 -30.47 19.07 -18.74
C PHE A 499 -29.77 18.69 -17.44
N VAL A 500 -30.43 18.97 -16.32
CA VAL A 500 -29.92 18.70 -14.98
C VAL A 500 -30.80 17.63 -14.34
N SER A 501 -30.20 16.53 -13.88
CA SER A 501 -30.89 15.44 -13.22
C SER A 501 -30.23 14.99 -11.93
N ASN A 502 -31.04 14.49 -10.99
CA ASN A 502 -30.56 13.81 -9.78
C ASN A 502 -29.51 14.62 -8.99
N SER A 503 -29.61 15.95 -9.03
CA SER A 503 -28.57 16.84 -8.54
C SER A 503 -29.05 17.68 -7.37
N TYR A 504 -28.13 18.03 -6.47
CA TYR A 504 -28.38 18.81 -5.27
C TYR A 504 -27.70 20.18 -5.38
N PHE A 505 -28.46 21.23 -5.08
CA PHE A 505 -27.98 22.60 -4.96
C PHE A 505 -28.45 23.14 -3.62
N GLY A 506 -27.54 23.42 -2.68
CA GLY A 506 -28.01 23.85 -1.36
C GLY A 506 -27.09 24.71 -0.51
N TYR A 507 -27.70 25.40 0.46
CA TYR A 507 -27.07 26.33 1.40
C TYR A 507 -26.41 27.54 0.73
N PHE A 508 -26.95 28.00 -0.40
CA PHE A 508 -26.53 29.24 -1.05
C PHE A 508 -27.27 30.44 -0.48
N LYS A 509 -26.65 31.62 -0.61
CA LYS A 509 -27.15 32.85 0.00
C LYS A 509 -28.17 33.61 -0.84
N VAL A 510 -28.04 33.59 -2.17
CA VAL A 510 -28.95 34.34 -3.06
C VAL A 510 -29.93 33.42 -3.77
N SER A 511 -29.43 32.37 -4.45
CA SER A 511 -30.31 31.40 -5.11
C SER A 511 -29.62 30.05 -5.29
N ALA A 512 -30.30 28.92 -5.06
CA ALA A 512 -29.71 27.62 -5.37
C ALA A 512 -29.49 27.45 -6.89
N ALA A 513 -30.47 27.89 -7.69
CA ALA A 513 -30.30 28.12 -9.14
C ALA A 513 -30.71 29.54 -9.53
N TYR A 514 -29.87 30.24 -10.28
CA TYR A 514 -30.12 31.56 -10.82
C TYR A 514 -30.07 31.51 -12.34
N ILE A 515 -31.22 31.62 -13.00
CA ILE A 515 -31.36 31.56 -14.45
C ILE A 515 -31.77 32.94 -14.91
N PHE A 516 -30.91 33.61 -15.67
CA PHE A 516 -31.18 34.99 -16.04
C PHE A 516 -30.89 35.30 -17.51
N ASN A 517 -31.80 36.07 -18.12
CA ASN A 517 -31.65 36.57 -19.49
C ASN A 517 -31.70 38.11 -19.50
N THR A 518 -30.54 38.76 -19.37
CA THR A 518 -30.43 40.23 -19.39
C THR A 518 -30.00 40.80 -20.74
N LEU A 519 -29.76 39.95 -21.75
CA LEU A 519 -29.20 40.37 -23.03
C LEU A 519 -30.14 40.01 -24.18
N ALA A 520 -30.55 41.02 -24.96
CA ALA A 520 -31.46 40.85 -26.08
C ALA A 520 -30.98 39.85 -27.16
N THR A 521 -29.66 39.61 -27.26
CA THR A 521 -29.04 38.74 -28.26
C THR A 521 -28.72 37.33 -27.78
N VAL A 522 -28.99 37.02 -26.50
CA VAL A 522 -28.62 35.73 -25.90
C VAL A 522 -29.83 34.81 -25.78
N TYR A 523 -29.60 33.52 -26.02
CA TYR A 523 -30.59 32.47 -25.90
C TYR A 523 -30.47 31.80 -24.53
N VAL A 524 -31.59 31.71 -23.81
CA VAL A 524 -31.74 30.98 -22.54
C VAL A 524 -32.99 30.14 -22.67
N ALA A 525 -32.84 28.95 -23.25
CA ALA A 525 -33.97 28.06 -23.53
C ALA A 525 -33.61 26.58 -23.46
N GLY A 526 -34.63 25.73 -23.51
CA GLY A 526 -34.46 24.28 -23.47
C GLY A 526 -33.85 23.81 -22.15
N ILE A 527 -34.28 24.40 -21.03
CA ILE A 527 -33.74 24.10 -19.71
C ILE A 527 -34.66 23.12 -19.00
N LYS A 528 -34.12 22.03 -18.51
CA LYS A 528 -34.86 21.03 -17.74
C LYS A 528 -34.11 20.61 -16.50
N PHE A 529 -34.75 20.75 -15.35
CA PHE A 529 -34.34 20.14 -14.09
C PHE A 529 -35.28 18.98 -13.77
N SER A 530 -34.73 17.80 -13.50
CA SER A 530 -35.51 16.59 -13.20
C SER A 530 -35.00 15.89 -11.95
N ASN A 531 -35.87 15.66 -10.97
CA ASN A 531 -35.50 14.99 -9.73
C ASN A 531 -34.31 15.67 -9.01
N CYS A 532 -34.27 16.99 -9.05
CA CYS A 532 -33.24 17.80 -8.40
C CYS A 532 -33.72 18.32 -7.05
N TRP A 533 -32.77 18.62 -6.16
CA TRP A 533 -33.04 19.20 -4.85
C TRP A 533 -32.46 20.62 -4.79
N PHE A 534 -33.33 21.60 -4.56
CA PHE A 534 -32.97 22.99 -4.30
C PHE A 534 -33.21 23.27 -2.82
N ASP A 535 -32.13 23.33 -2.04
CA ASP A 535 -32.17 23.57 -0.59
C ASP A 535 -31.65 24.99 -0.28
N CYS A 536 -32.54 25.99 -0.25
CA CYS A 536 -32.13 27.37 0.01
C CYS A 536 -32.07 27.68 1.50
N TYR A 537 -30.93 28.17 1.99
CA TYR A 537 -30.81 28.62 3.37
C TYR A 537 -31.25 30.08 3.54
N GLU A 538 -30.76 30.94 2.63
CA GLU A 538 -31.11 32.36 2.47
C GLU A 538 -31.51 32.58 1.00
N GLY A 539 -32.28 33.63 0.72
CA GLY A 539 -32.68 33.96 -0.65
C GLY A 539 -33.68 32.99 -1.25
N ASN A 540 -33.45 32.49 -2.46
CA ASN A 540 -34.44 31.70 -3.21
C ASN A 540 -33.96 30.26 -3.51
N GLY A 541 -34.88 29.32 -3.69
CA GLY A 541 -34.54 28.00 -4.26
C GLY A 541 -34.13 28.18 -5.72
N VAL A 542 -35.07 28.65 -6.53
CA VAL A 542 -34.83 28.99 -7.94
C VAL A 542 -35.29 30.42 -8.20
N THR A 543 -34.46 31.14 -8.96
CA THR A 543 -34.82 32.45 -9.50
C THR A 543 -34.73 32.43 -11.02
N LEU A 544 -35.82 32.78 -11.69
CA LEU A 544 -35.82 33.22 -13.07
C LEU A 544 -35.82 34.75 -13.07
N ASP A 545 -34.89 35.39 -13.78
CA ASP A 545 -34.82 36.86 -13.89
C ASP A 545 -34.45 37.34 -15.31
N GLY A 546 -34.72 38.61 -15.65
CA GLY A 546 -34.32 39.22 -16.92
C GLY A 546 -35.45 39.49 -17.94
N GLY A 547 -35.21 40.37 -18.91
CA GLY A 547 -36.28 41.14 -19.57
C GLY A 547 -36.22 41.29 -21.10
N VAL A 548 -37.43 41.20 -21.68
CA VAL A 548 -37.95 41.63 -23.00
C VAL A 548 -37.61 40.87 -24.29
N SER A 549 -36.77 39.84 -24.29
CA SER A 549 -36.53 39.03 -25.51
C SER A 549 -37.43 37.79 -25.57
N SER A 550 -37.77 37.32 -26.78
CA SER A 550 -38.48 36.05 -27.01
C SER A 550 -37.63 34.81 -26.75
N ASN A 551 -36.40 35.00 -26.27
CA ASN A 551 -35.35 33.98 -26.20
C ASN A 551 -35.13 33.50 -24.76
N PHE A 552 -36.15 33.65 -23.91
CA PHE A 552 -36.20 33.13 -22.55
C PHE A 552 -37.41 32.20 -22.43
N SER A 553 -37.24 30.93 -22.79
CA SER A 553 -38.37 30.02 -22.96
C SER A 553 -38.08 28.56 -22.63
N ASP A 554 -39.13 27.74 -22.53
CA ASP A 554 -39.05 26.28 -22.44
C ASP A 554 -38.19 25.82 -21.26
N ILE A 555 -38.66 26.21 -20.06
CA ILE A 555 -38.00 25.94 -18.79
C ILE A 555 -38.88 25.00 -17.99
N GLU A 556 -38.37 23.81 -17.67
CA GLU A 556 -39.12 22.77 -17.00
C GLU A 556 -38.45 22.33 -15.69
N PHE A 557 -39.25 22.18 -14.65
CA PHE A 557 -38.87 21.53 -13.40
C PHE A 557 -39.83 20.36 -13.17
N VAL A 558 -39.29 19.13 -13.12
CA VAL A 558 -40.09 17.90 -13.07
C VAL A 558 -39.65 17.04 -11.89
N GLY A 559 -40.56 16.78 -10.95
CA GLY A 559 -40.25 15.92 -9.80
C GLY A 559 -39.17 16.49 -8.88
N CYS A 560 -38.92 17.80 -8.92
CA CYS A 560 -37.90 18.44 -8.10
C CYS A 560 -38.42 18.70 -6.68
N SER A 561 -37.51 18.74 -5.71
CA SER A 561 -37.77 19.17 -4.35
C SER A 561 -37.20 20.55 -4.12
N PHE A 562 -38.01 21.46 -3.63
CA PHE A 562 -37.65 22.81 -3.22
C PHE A 562 -37.89 22.89 -1.71
N LEU A 563 -36.81 23.02 -0.97
CA LEU A 563 -36.84 23.18 0.48
C LEU A 563 -36.14 24.48 0.83
N GLY A 564 -36.72 25.24 1.75
CA GLY A 564 -36.07 26.40 2.33
C GLY A 564 -35.59 26.17 3.76
N GLY A 565 -34.87 27.17 4.25
CA GLY A 565 -34.55 27.42 5.65
C GLY A 565 -35.32 28.62 6.21
N ALA A 566 -35.13 28.89 7.50
CA ALA A 566 -35.83 29.98 8.21
C ALA A 566 -35.46 31.40 7.76
N ASN A 567 -34.60 31.56 6.74
CA ASN A 567 -34.29 32.85 6.11
C ASN A 567 -34.54 32.81 4.60
N ALA A 568 -35.11 31.71 4.07
CA ALA A 568 -35.42 31.58 2.66
C ALA A 568 -36.67 32.37 2.33
N GLN A 569 -36.58 33.20 1.28
CA GLN A 569 -37.66 34.07 0.85
C GLN A 569 -38.66 33.34 -0.05
N TYR A 570 -38.21 32.63 -1.08
CA TYR A 570 -39.09 31.91 -2.00
C TYR A 570 -38.50 30.57 -2.42
N ASN A 571 -39.33 29.54 -2.57
CA ASN A 571 -38.85 28.29 -3.17
C ASN A 571 -38.62 28.48 -4.68
N PHE A 572 -39.56 29.14 -5.34
CA PHE A 572 -39.46 29.51 -6.74
C PHE A 572 -39.92 30.96 -6.93
N ARG A 573 -39.04 31.78 -7.51
CA ARG A 573 -39.36 33.15 -7.91
C ARG A 573 -39.10 33.32 -9.40
N SER A 574 -40.08 33.85 -10.11
CA SER A 574 -39.87 34.38 -11.45
C SER A 574 -40.09 35.89 -11.44
N ALA A 575 -39.03 36.63 -11.69
CA ALA A 575 -39.08 38.02 -12.12
C ALA A 575 -38.73 38.08 -13.62
N GLY A 576 -39.18 39.08 -14.37
CA GLY A 576 -38.79 39.24 -15.78
C GLY A 576 -39.84 38.80 -16.80
N ASN A 577 -39.41 38.16 -17.90
CA ASN A 577 -40.30 37.79 -19.02
C ASN A 577 -40.08 36.36 -19.60
N PRO A 578 -39.83 35.31 -18.79
CA PRO A 578 -39.76 33.95 -19.34
C PRO A 578 -41.12 33.51 -19.90
N SER A 579 -41.08 32.65 -20.91
CA SER A 579 -42.27 32.04 -21.49
C SER A 579 -42.21 30.51 -21.46
N SER A 580 -43.35 29.81 -21.47
CA SER A 580 -43.36 28.34 -21.47
C SER A 580 -42.58 27.76 -20.26
N VAL A 581 -43.00 28.14 -19.05
CA VAL A 581 -42.38 27.66 -17.81
C VAL A 581 -43.29 26.60 -17.18
N ARG A 582 -42.74 25.42 -16.86
CA ARG A 582 -43.49 24.30 -16.27
C ARG A 582 -42.88 23.86 -14.93
N LEU A 583 -43.73 23.83 -13.91
CA LEU A 583 -43.47 23.21 -12.60
C LEU A 583 -44.40 22.01 -12.47
N GLN A 584 -43.85 20.80 -12.54
CA GLN A 584 -44.64 19.56 -12.61
C GLN A 584 -44.20 18.53 -11.57
N GLY A 585 -45.14 18.07 -10.74
CA GLY A 585 -44.88 16.97 -9.80
C GLY A 585 -43.83 17.31 -8.73
N CYS A 586 -43.58 18.59 -8.49
CA CYS A 586 -42.57 19.05 -7.56
C CYS A 586 -43.11 19.15 -6.12
N HIS A 587 -42.18 19.15 -5.16
CA HIS A 587 -42.45 19.34 -3.74
C HIS A 587 -41.89 20.69 -3.28
N PHE A 588 -42.68 21.50 -2.57
CA PHE A 588 -42.29 22.82 -2.06
C PHE A 588 -42.60 22.92 -0.57
N ALA A 589 -41.63 23.34 0.25
CA ALA A 589 -41.84 23.54 1.68
C ALA A 589 -40.81 24.51 2.30
N ALA A 590 -41.07 24.90 3.55
CA ALA A 590 -40.08 25.45 4.47
C ALA A 590 -39.44 26.80 4.06
N VAL A 591 -40.21 27.74 3.52
CA VAL A 591 -39.77 29.12 3.25
C VAL A 591 -40.57 30.12 4.09
N ASN A 592 -40.09 31.35 4.25
CA ASN A 592 -40.79 32.41 4.98
C ASN A 592 -41.74 33.23 4.08
N GLY A 593 -41.37 33.44 2.82
CA GLY A 593 -42.25 34.08 1.83
C GLY A 593 -43.04 33.04 1.05
N ASP A 594 -43.38 33.33 -0.20
CA ASP A 594 -44.24 32.45 -1.02
C ASP A 594 -43.51 31.18 -1.51
N ASN A 595 -44.21 30.05 -1.61
CA ASN A 595 -43.62 28.86 -2.25
C ASN A 595 -43.34 29.13 -3.74
N ILE A 596 -44.33 29.62 -4.46
CA ILE A 596 -44.19 29.99 -5.88
C ILE A 596 -44.64 31.44 -6.03
N ARG A 597 -43.71 32.31 -6.44
CA ARG A 597 -43.98 33.72 -6.73
C ARG A 597 -43.67 34.04 -8.19
N ILE A 598 -44.68 34.54 -8.89
CA ILE A 598 -44.58 34.93 -10.30
C ILE A 598 -44.83 36.43 -10.42
N ASP A 599 -43.74 37.19 -10.53
CA ASP A 599 -43.63 38.64 -10.71
C ASP A 599 -43.19 38.97 -12.15
N THR A 600 -43.90 38.44 -13.14
CA THR A 600 -43.45 38.43 -14.55
C THR A 600 -44.39 39.19 -15.47
N THR A 601 -43.88 39.68 -16.62
CA THR A 601 -44.71 40.03 -17.79
C THR A 601 -44.86 38.85 -18.77
N GLY A 602 -44.17 37.75 -18.49
CA GLY A 602 -44.11 36.55 -19.31
C GLY A 602 -45.43 35.80 -19.46
N LEU A 603 -45.43 34.83 -20.37
CA LEU A 603 -46.63 34.08 -20.79
C LEU A 603 -46.42 32.57 -20.67
N GLY A 604 -47.46 31.83 -20.31
CA GLY A 604 -47.44 30.36 -20.42
C GLY A 604 -46.77 29.67 -19.24
N PHE A 605 -47.21 30.00 -18.02
CA PHE A 605 -46.79 29.28 -16.82
C PHE A 605 -47.76 28.12 -16.55
N CYS A 606 -47.21 26.93 -16.33
CA CYS A 606 -47.96 25.74 -15.96
C CYS A 606 -47.44 25.18 -14.64
N VAL A 607 -48.28 25.25 -13.60
CA VAL A 607 -48.01 24.72 -12.25
C VAL A 607 -48.96 23.56 -12.02
N THR A 608 -48.49 22.34 -12.19
CA THR A 608 -49.34 21.14 -12.18
C THR A 608 -48.84 19.99 -11.33
N GLY A 609 -49.76 19.32 -10.61
CA GLY A 609 -49.44 18.09 -9.89
C GLY A 609 -48.46 18.27 -8.74
N ASN A 610 -48.25 19.49 -8.25
CA ASN A 610 -47.27 19.78 -7.21
C ASN A 610 -47.85 19.60 -5.80
N THR A 611 -46.98 19.33 -4.83
CA THR A 611 -47.33 19.36 -3.40
C THR A 611 -46.62 20.51 -2.72
N LEU A 612 -47.40 21.43 -2.14
CA LEU A 612 -46.92 22.61 -1.44
C LEU A 612 -47.32 22.53 0.03
N PHE A 613 -46.36 22.73 0.93
CA PHE A 613 -46.59 22.90 2.36
C PHE A 613 -46.33 24.34 2.77
N ALA A 614 -47.00 24.76 3.84
CA ALA A 614 -47.05 26.14 4.30
C ALA A 614 -45.70 26.86 4.19
N ALA A 615 -45.78 28.02 3.56
CA ALA A 615 -44.70 28.95 3.38
C ALA A 615 -44.86 29.91 4.56
N ASP A 616 -44.20 29.61 5.68
CA ASP A 616 -43.99 30.49 6.84
C ASP A 616 -43.47 29.59 8.00
N MET A 617 -42.15 29.44 8.10
CA MET A 617 -41.51 28.79 9.25
C MET A 617 -41.26 29.74 10.43
N ASP A 618 -41.32 31.05 10.22
CA ASP A 618 -40.98 32.06 11.23
C ASP A 618 -42.22 32.62 11.98
N ASN A 619 -43.41 32.20 11.56
CA ASN A 619 -44.73 32.62 12.06
C ASN A 619 -44.93 34.14 11.95
N THR A 620 -44.29 34.78 10.97
CA THR A 620 -44.46 36.20 10.66
C THR A 620 -45.04 36.38 9.27
N SER A 621 -46.19 37.04 9.23
CA SER A 621 -47.05 37.23 8.05
C SER A 621 -46.35 37.22 6.68
N GLY A 622 -46.77 36.32 5.76
CA GLY A 622 -46.67 36.58 4.33
C GLY A 622 -46.06 35.50 3.41
N GLY A 623 -46.51 34.26 3.50
CA GLY A 623 -46.10 33.21 2.55
C GLY A 623 -47.28 32.46 1.93
N ASP A 624 -47.80 32.98 0.82
CA ASP A 624 -48.87 32.31 0.06
C ASP A 624 -48.32 31.03 -0.62
N GLY A 625 -49.20 30.06 -0.92
CA GLY A 625 -48.81 28.87 -1.66
C GLY A 625 -48.35 29.20 -3.09
N ILE A 626 -49.23 29.83 -3.87
CA ILE A 626 -48.93 30.28 -5.24
C ILE A 626 -49.40 31.72 -5.40
N VAL A 627 -48.49 32.62 -5.76
CA VAL A 627 -48.79 34.01 -6.08
C VAL A 627 -48.54 34.30 -7.54
N ILE A 628 -49.58 34.74 -8.23
CA ILE A 628 -49.49 35.38 -9.53
C ILE A 628 -49.66 36.89 -9.31
N ASN A 629 -48.53 37.60 -9.32
CA ASN A 629 -48.55 39.04 -9.12
C ASN A 629 -48.92 39.78 -10.42
N SER A 630 -48.38 39.34 -11.56
CA SER A 630 -48.61 39.90 -12.90
C SER A 630 -48.40 38.85 -14.00
N GLY A 631 -48.83 39.16 -15.24
CA GLY A 631 -48.57 38.37 -16.45
C GLY A 631 -49.84 37.80 -17.10
N SER A 632 -49.68 36.79 -17.96
CA SER A 632 -50.83 36.12 -18.59
C SER A 632 -50.57 34.66 -18.99
N ASP A 633 -51.64 33.92 -19.34
CA ASP A 633 -51.60 32.50 -19.75
C ASP A 633 -51.07 31.57 -18.66
N PHE A 634 -51.78 31.51 -17.54
CA PHE A 634 -51.47 30.65 -16.40
C PHE A 634 -52.34 29.40 -16.38
N THR A 635 -51.74 28.25 -16.10
CA THR A 635 -52.45 27.01 -15.77
C THR A 635 -51.97 26.55 -14.40
N ILE A 636 -52.87 26.49 -13.42
CA ILE A 636 -52.61 26.01 -12.06
C ILE A 636 -53.59 24.87 -11.79
N CYS A 637 -53.13 23.63 -11.92
CA CYS A 637 -54.04 22.49 -11.79
C CYS A 637 -53.49 21.29 -11.04
N ASP A 638 -54.38 20.51 -10.43
CA ASP A 638 -54.05 19.24 -9.77
C ASP A 638 -52.98 19.38 -8.65
N ASN A 639 -52.82 20.57 -8.09
CA ASN A 639 -51.87 20.81 -6.99
C ASN A 639 -52.53 20.48 -5.64
N VAL A 640 -51.71 20.02 -4.69
CA VAL A 640 -52.07 19.86 -3.28
C VAL A 640 -51.38 20.95 -2.48
N ILE A 641 -52.15 21.86 -1.87
CA ILE A 641 -51.64 22.99 -1.10
C ILE A 641 -52.11 22.86 0.34
N ASN A 642 -51.15 22.74 1.25
CA ASN A 642 -51.38 22.60 2.68
C ASN A 642 -50.83 23.85 3.40
N GLY A 643 -51.70 24.79 3.75
CA GLY A 643 -51.33 25.91 4.60
C GLY A 643 -51.14 25.50 6.08
N ASN A 644 -50.82 26.48 6.91
CA ASN A 644 -50.55 26.39 8.35
C ASN A 644 -51.56 27.17 9.22
N ASN A 645 -52.71 27.59 8.67
CA ASN A 645 -53.76 28.40 9.32
C ASN A 645 -53.33 29.81 9.76
N THR A 646 -52.13 30.27 9.40
CA THR A 646 -51.69 31.65 9.58
C THR A 646 -52.06 32.45 8.32
N SER A 647 -51.59 33.69 8.19
CA SER A 647 -52.03 34.77 7.27
C SER A 647 -52.23 34.49 5.76
N ASP A 648 -52.07 33.26 5.31
CA ASP A 648 -51.62 32.95 3.97
C ASP A 648 -52.72 32.34 3.10
N ASN A 649 -52.76 32.71 1.84
CA ASN A 649 -53.69 32.17 0.85
C ASN A 649 -53.08 30.92 0.18
N GLY A 650 -53.92 29.99 -0.22
CA GLY A 650 -53.46 28.85 -1.01
C GLY A 650 -52.99 29.29 -2.39
N ILE A 651 -53.87 29.95 -3.14
CA ILE A 651 -53.58 30.56 -4.45
C ILE A 651 -54.03 32.02 -4.42
N ARG A 652 -53.17 32.93 -4.88
CA ARG A 652 -53.47 34.36 -4.97
C ARG A 652 -53.19 34.91 -6.36
N LEU A 653 -54.22 35.48 -6.98
CA LEU A 653 -54.17 36.14 -8.29
C LEU A 653 -54.36 37.65 -8.07
N LEU A 654 -53.32 38.45 -8.31
CA LEU A 654 -53.32 39.90 -8.03
C LEU A 654 -53.64 40.72 -9.28
N THR A 655 -52.73 40.73 -10.25
CA THR A 655 -52.92 41.41 -11.53
C THR A 655 -52.58 40.45 -12.67
N GLY A 656 -53.21 40.60 -13.83
CA GLY A 656 -52.97 39.73 -14.98
C GLY A 656 -54.23 39.30 -15.71
N THR A 657 -54.06 38.47 -16.73
CA THR A 657 -55.18 37.94 -17.52
C THR A 657 -54.99 36.49 -17.94
N ARG A 658 -56.06 35.76 -18.28
CA ARG A 658 -55.99 34.39 -18.84
C ARG A 658 -55.35 33.41 -17.87
N ALA A 659 -56.11 33.01 -16.85
CA ALA A 659 -55.71 31.95 -15.92
C ALA A 659 -56.74 30.81 -15.87
N VAL A 660 -56.27 29.57 -15.79
CA VAL A 660 -57.07 28.40 -15.48
C VAL A 660 -56.58 27.85 -14.14
N VAL A 661 -57.44 27.88 -13.13
CA VAL A 661 -57.20 27.31 -11.81
C VAL A 661 -58.17 26.16 -11.61
N SER A 662 -57.71 24.91 -11.70
CA SER A 662 -58.62 23.78 -11.70
C SER A 662 -58.15 22.55 -10.94
N ASN A 663 -59.07 21.83 -10.30
CA ASN A 663 -58.80 20.55 -9.62
C ASN A 663 -57.71 20.63 -8.55
N ASN A 664 -57.46 21.80 -7.97
CA ASN A 664 -56.52 21.93 -6.85
C ASN A 664 -57.20 21.52 -5.55
N ARG A 665 -56.45 20.88 -4.65
CA ARG A 665 -56.86 20.60 -3.27
C ARG A 665 -56.12 21.53 -2.33
N ILE A 666 -56.85 22.43 -1.69
CA ILE A 666 -56.30 23.51 -0.87
C ILE A 666 -56.91 23.42 0.52
N ARG A 667 -56.08 23.49 1.56
CA ARG A 667 -56.56 23.48 2.94
C ARG A 667 -55.71 24.29 3.88
N ASN A 668 -56.29 24.64 5.02
CA ASN A 668 -55.63 25.33 6.12
C ASN A 668 -55.03 26.69 5.74
N CYS A 669 -55.70 27.46 4.89
CA CYS A 669 -55.28 28.80 4.46
C CYS A 669 -56.26 29.86 5.00
N ILE A 670 -55.92 31.16 4.94
CA ILE A 670 -56.91 32.22 5.09
C ILE A 670 -57.93 32.11 3.98
N ASN A 671 -57.51 32.25 2.73
CA ASN A 671 -58.39 31.93 1.60
C ASN A 671 -57.82 30.75 0.83
N GLY A 672 -58.69 29.84 0.38
CA GLY A 672 -58.26 28.78 -0.52
C GLY A 672 -57.72 29.40 -1.83
N ILE A 673 -58.57 30.20 -2.49
CA ILE A 673 -58.21 30.96 -3.69
C ILE A 673 -58.65 32.41 -3.49
N SER A 674 -57.73 33.37 -3.70
CA SER A 674 -58.01 34.81 -3.66
C SER A 674 -57.74 35.44 -5.02
N ILE A 675 -58.69 36.21 -5.55
CA ILE A 675 -58.62 36.87 -6.86
C ILE A 675 -58.92 38.35 -6.67
N ALA A 676 -57.95 39.20 -6.98
CA ALA A 676 -58.09 40.65 -6.83
C ALA A 676 -58.79 41.28 -8.04
N ALA A 677 -59.35 42.48 -7.82
CA ALA A 677 -60.16 43.20 -8.82
C ALA A 677 -59.45 43.53 -10.14
N ALA A 678 -58.12 43.58 -10.13
CA ALA A 678 -57.31 43.84 -11.31
C ALA A 678 -57.08 42.59 -12.19
N PHE A 679 -57.52 41.40 -11.77
CA PHE A 679 -57.37 40.16 -12.54
C PHE A 679 -58.60 39.90 -13.42
N ASN A 680 -58.43 39.52 -14.68
CA ASN A 680 -59.55 39.30 -15.62
C ASN A 680 -59.32 38.08 -16.54
N TYR A 681 -60.35 37.60 -17.23
CA TYR A 681 -60.26 36.41 -18.11
C TYR A 681 -59.75 35.18 -17.37
N TYR A 682 -60.48 34.65 -16.40
CA TYR A 682 -60.04 33.47 -15.65
C TYR A 682 -61.13 32.43 -15.48
N SER A 683 -60.69 31.20 -15.21
CA SER A 683 -61.53 30.05 -14.95
C SER A 683 -61.10 29.41 -13.63
N VAL A 684 -62.03 29.23 -12.70
CA VAL A 684 -61.82 28.53 -11.41
C VAL A 684 -62.80 27.37 -11.33
N ILE A 685 -62.33 26.17 -11.64
CA ILE A 685 -63.20 25.00 -11.83
C ILE A 685 -62.73 23.76 -11.06
N GLY A 686 -63.62 23.09 -10.32
CA GLY A 686 -63.31 21.77 -9.76
C GLY A 686 -62.36 21.79 -8.57
N ASN A 687 -62.09 22.95 -7.97
CA ASN A 687 -61.17 23.05 -6.83
C ASN A 687 -61.88 22.63 -5.53
N ILE A 688 -61.13 22.00 -4.62
CA ILE A 688 -61.59 21.60 -3.30
C ILE A 688 -60.87 22.49 -2.29
N THR A 689 -61.61 23.31 -1.57
CA THR A 689 -61.08 24.25 -0.57
C THR A 689 -61.69 23.94 0.79
N VAL A 690 -60.92 23.36 1.71
CA VAL A 690 -61.44 22.88 3.01
C VAL A 690 -60.63 23.42 4.18
N ASP A 691 -61.25 23.54 5.36
CA ASP A 691 -60.58 23.95 6.60
C ASP A 691 -59.84 25.31 6.50
N ASN A 692 -60.32 26.22 5.66
CA ASN A 692 -59.77 27.58 5.56
C ASN A 692 -60.41 28.50 6.61
N SER A 693 -59.63 29.42 7.20
CA SER A 693 -60.11 30.32 8.25
C SER A 693 -60.93 31.51 7.72
N GLY A 694 -60.71 31.87 6.45
CA GLY A 694 -61.49 32.86 5.69
C GLY A 694 -62.40 32.19 4.68
N THR A 695 -62.30 32.56 3.39
CA THR A 695 -63.20 32.06 2.35
C THR A 695 -62.55 30.95 1.52
N GLY A 696 -63.34 29.96 1.08
CA GLY A 696 -62.85 28.99 0.10
C GLY A 696 -62.36 29.67 -1.18
N ILE A 697 -63.18 30.57 -1.73
CA ILE A 697 -62.84 31.42 -2.88
C ILE A 697 -63.26 32.87 -2.60
N ALA A 698 -62.27 33.77 -2.47
CA ALA A 698 -62.44 35.22 -2.40
C ALA A 698 -62.30 35.83 -3.80
N ASP A 699 -63.40 36.06 -4.49
CA ASP A 699 -63.39 36.52 -5.88
C ASP A 699 -63.84 37.98 -6.03
N LEU A 700 -62.87 38.89 -6.18
CA LEU A 700 -63.09 40.29 -6.52
C LEU A 700 -62.82 40.60 -8.01
N GLY A 701 -62.43 39.59 -8.80
CA GLY A 701 -61.91 39.77 -10.16
C GLY A 701 -62.91 40.31 -11.18
N GLY A 702 -62.38 40.64 -12.35
CA GLY A 702 -63.07 41.29 -13.47
C GLY A 702 -64.23 40.49 -14.06
N PRO A 703 -65.01 41.11 -14.96
CA PRO A 703 -66.29 40.55 -15.44
C PRO A 703 -66.15 39.30 -16.32
N ASN A 704 -64.98 39.05 -16.93
CA ASN A 704 -64.78 37.89 -17.80
C ASN A 704 -64.26 36.70 -16.99
N LYS A 705 -65.17 35.96 -16.36
CA LYS A 705 -64.82 34.84 -15.49
C LYS A 705 -65.76 33.64 -15.62
N ALA A 706 -65.23 32.46 -15.33
CA ALA A 706 -66.00 31.23 -15.12
C ALA A 706 -65.63 30.64 -13.75
N VAL A 707 -66.59 30.52 -12.85
CA VAL A 707 -66.40 29.90 -11.53
C VAL A 707 -67.46 28.81 -11.38
N ALA A 708 -67.06 27.54 -11.38
CA ALA A 708 -68.00 26.42 -11.40
C ALA A 708 -67.46 25.18 -10.70
N ASN A 709 -68.35 24.34 -10.15
CA ASN A 709 -68.00 23.03 -9.60
C ASN A 709 -66.90 23.03 -8.52
N ASN A 710 -66.75 24.10 -7.74
CA ASN A 710 -65.81 24.15 -6.61
C ASN A 710 -66.52 23.69 -5.33
N VAL A 711 -65.78 23.00 -4.44
CA VAL A 711 -66.27 22.43 -3.17
C VAL A 711 -65.66 23.14 -1.98
#